data_AF-A0A817KRJ7-F1
#
_entry.id   AF-A0A817KRJ7-F1
#
_cell.length_a   1.000
_cell.length_b   1.000
_cell.length_c   1.000
_cell.angle_alpha   90.00
_cell.angle_beta   90.00
_cell.angle_gamma   90.00
#
_symmetry.space_group_name_H-M   'P 1'
#
loop_
_entity.id
_entity.type
_entity.pdbx_description
1 polymer ?
#
loop_
_entity_poly.entity_id
_entity_poly.type
_entity_poly.pdbx_seq_one_letter_code
_entity_poly.pdbx_strand_id
1 'polypeptide(L)'
;MALPFLPGNTFERKIGKDKFHLTHQFDKYNGVGMLTGNKLGVGGVPLAGEDLRPKNSVYPRGEGPDRPAWLAFDKQVLCFDAYFQESITERPEEQYRIRKCRVYFYPEDDTVQVVEQRQNNVGFPQGTILKRHRVPLPAPNDDRFYTYDQFNVGAEVSLYGRVYKLIDCDQFTRNFLTKLGVRVPPGFSAPEDPFLKHRQVSDGTQNPLRPYERIDTLKQFINHDTHVLRFWGVWDDTESLYGDVRNLVVHYFLADDTMEIREILPPNSGRDAPPIYLSRNRLPKDFNGLRLPGENAQRTVLNVFGQLNKQRWILDNLKTGAIDQKYYIDQDLAIGQLINVYGRKVLLVDCDEFTKNYYRTKYGVQDFTPINYKKDNDYKLLKQSYPYTGFGSEEDSLNSTKKLLPEPVKKDFNKFMGFDRQGLESNVLRFMAQIITKDPIQAERRFVISYFLADDTINIHEPPTRNSGIDGGKFLERQKVKKSNQPRYPLQISEYFGGTDFYVGARVNINGFDFYIYDADEYAFKLMEKESYLFPVSNQRLVLEKLRQFLTNNSDSVAQFEQHDPHHKGYFGFETFYCLMKNLVGHILVDHEIITLARYYAQKSFKEHDIYSVVGVAQEHLRKHNYEHLLPLKENLIKRDRNRNGRLPAEEVRIAIRSVHVPLPDYLLNTLINRMTQEDGCIEYNDILNALNWRELPISKPTPTNEHEQDDFASTRRTDDPKMLDKTTHERKKFNIEYSIMLQDLGLNMSHPLSTLGTSSNCDEEMERKLERQRATREFIVEFKRKREEWKTMERQRMEEENRRIKEYAKTQEQREEIAKAEKRAREQALDRVQHTLAEQIKRDREEREEQELVRQELYLEEQEQAMRRRERDEMEARIKQRLELQRERDEQIQFKRLRDVEIKQEEDKFRQQLMAKFAEDDRIEQMNAQKRRMKQIEHKRAVDALLDERRRQMTIDKQRDVDERIEAERIEQMRKQIIEEERIKLLREHAHRLLGYLPKGVIRDEKDLDHLGNDFKNEFKRRQVNMQHPGGWDNL
;
A
#
# COMPACT_ATOMS: atom_id res chain seq x y z
N MET A 1 -37.55 -37.79 -83.35
CA MET A 1 -37.68 -38.79 -84.44
C MET A 1 -37.66 -40.17 -83.79
N ALA A 2 -38.74 -40.93 -83.87
CA ALA A 2 -38.79 -42.29 -83.32
C ALA A 2 -38.44 -43.28 -84.44
N LEU A 3 -37.34 -44.02 -84.27
CA LEU A 3 -36.97 -45.09 -85.20
C LEU A 3 -37.94 -46.27 -85.01
N PRO A 4 -38.44 -46.89 -86.09
CA PRO A 4 -39.29 -48.09 -85.98
C PRO A 4 -38.49 -49.28 -85.44
N PHE A 5 -39.10 -50.09 -84.59
CA PHE A 5 -38.53 -51.29 -83.98
C PHE A 5 -38.44 -52.47 -84.98
N LEU A 6 -37.69 -52.25 -86.06
CA LEU A 6 -37.32 -53.29 -87.02
C LEU A 6 -35.96 -53.90 -86.61
N PRO A 7 -35.73 -55.20 -86.89
CA PRO A 7 -34.43 -55.83 -86.65
C PRO A 7 -33.31 -55.02 -87.34
N GLY A 8 -32.33 -54.54 -86.57
CA GLY A 8 -31.23 -53.69 -87.05
C GLY A 8 -31.28 -52.22 -86.61
N ASN A 9 -32.44 -51.71 -86.20
CA ASN A 9 -32.59 -50.33 -85.67
C ASN A 9 -32.51 -50.25 -84.14
N THR A 10 -32.11 -51.33 -83.47
CA THR A 10 -31.96 -51.41 -82.01
C THR A 10 -30.49 -51.52 -81.63
N PHE A 11 -29.97 -50.54 -80.89
CA PHE A 11 -28.64 -50.63 -80.31
C PHE A 11 -28.60 -51.66 -79.18
N GLU A 12 -27.60 -52.53 -79.19
CA GLU A 12 -27.47 -53.63 -78.22
C GLU A 12 -26.96 -53.10 -76.87
N ARG A 13 -27.88 -52.71 -75.98
CA ARG A 13 -27.61 -52.13 -74.64
C ARG A 13 -26.94 -53.09 -73.62
N LYS A 14 -26.45 -54.26 -74.06
CA LYS A 14 -25.84 -55.30 -73.19
C LYS A 14 -24.32 -55.24 -73.14
N ILE A 15 -23.69 -54.39 -73.97
CA ILE A 15 -22.22 -54.24 -74.00
C ILE A 15 -21.78 -53.48 -72.74
N GLY A 16 -20.96 -54.13 -71.89
CA GLY A 16 -20.42 -53.56 -70.63
C GLY A 16 -21.22 -53.85 -69.35
N LYS A 17 -22.23 -54.74 -69.39
CA LYS A 17 -22.93 -55.20 -68.18
C LYS A 17 -22.26 -56.46 -67.62
N ASP A 18 -21.92 -56.43 -66.32
CA ASP A 18 -21.31 -57.59 -65.63
C ASP A 18 -22.31 -58.36 -64.75
N LYS A 19 -23.46 -57.75 -64.41
CA LYS A 19 -24.47 -58.35 -63.53
C LYS A 19 -25.72 -58.74 -64.30
N PHE A 20 -25.94 -60.05 -64.46
CA PHE A 20 -27.11 -60.63 -65.14
C PHE A 20 -28.03 -61.45 -64.21
N HIS A 21 -27.78 -61.43 -62.90
CA HIS A 21 -28.62 -62.11 -61.92
C HIS A 21 -30.10 -61.69 -62.01
N LEU A 22 -30.98 -62.68 -62.00
CA LEU A 22 -32.44 -62.53 -61.90
C LEU A 22 -32.79 -62.16 -60.46
N THR A 23 -33.57 -61.10 -60.29
CA THR A 23 -34.12 -60.75 -58.98
C THR A 23 -35.32 -61.67 -58.68
N HIS A 24 -35.39 -62.19 -57.46
CA HIS A 24 -36.52 -63.00 -56.99
C HIS A 24 -37.78 -62.12 -56.83
N GLN A 25 -38.47 -61.88 -57.93
CA GLN A 25 -39.75 -61.15 -57.97
C GLN A 25 -40.94 -62.04 -57.58
N PHE A 26 -40.81 -63.34 -57.77
CA PHE A 26 -41.77 -64.35 -57.32
C PHE A 26 -41.10 -65.19 -56.26
N ASP A 27 -41.76 -65.32 -55.10
CA ASP A 27 -41.26 -66.09 -53.97
C ASP A 27 -42.40 -66.94 -53.38
N LYS A 28 -42.08 -68.00 -52.63
CA LYS A 28 -43.07 -68.83 -51.94
C LYS A 28 -42.91 -68.65 -50.45
N TYR A 29 -43.85 -67.94 -49.82
CA TYR A 29 -43.93 -67.88 -48.37
C TYR A 29 -45.04 -68.82 -47.90
N ASN A 30 -44.69 -69.78 -47.03
CA ASN A 30 -45.63 -70.78 -46.50
C ASN A 30 -46.44 -71.53 -47.58
N GLY A 31 -45.78 -71.88 -48.70
CA GLY A 31 -46.40 -72.68 -49.77
C GLY A 31 -47.26 -71.90 -50.77
N VAL A 32 -47.59 -70.64 -50.48
CA VAL A 32 -48.34 -69.77 -51.39
C VAL A 32 -47.35 -68.96 -52.24
N GLY A 33 -47.49 -69.06 -53.57
CA GLY A 33 -46.70 -68.24 -54.48
C GLY A 33 -47.15 -66.78 -54.39
N MET A 34 -46.24 -65.89 -54.00
CA MET A 34 -46.49 -64.46 -53.85
C MET A 34 -45.51 -63.64 -54.70
N LEU A 35 -46.03 -62.61 -55.36
CA LEU A 35 -45.21 -61.59 -56.01
C LEU A 35 -44.64 -60.69 -54.91
N THR A 36 -43.32 -60.71 -54.71
CA THR A 36 -42.65 -59.77 -53.80
C THR A 36 -42.54 -58.43 -54.54
N GLY A 37 -43.43 -57.48 -54.23
CA GLY A 37 -43.50 -56.18 -54.93
C GLY A 37 -42.20 -55.33 -54.85
N ASN A 38 -42.00 -54.50 -55.88
CA ASN A 38 -40.95 -53.49 -56.12
C ASN A 38 -39.50 -53.96 -55.85
N LYS A 39 -39.08 -55.02 -56.53
CA LYS A 39 -37.66 -55.37 -56.68
C LYS A 39 -37.21 -55.01 -58.10
N LEU A 40 -36.07 -54.33 -58.18
CA LEU A 40 -35.42 -53.90 -59.44
C LEU A 40 -35.32 -55.06 -60.44
N GLY A 41 -35.31 -54.75 -61.74
CA GLY A 41 -35.17 -55.74 -62.80
C GLY A 41 -33.79 -56.41 -62.84
N VAL A 42 -33.60 -57.29 -63.83
CA VAL A 42 -32.39 -58.11 -64.02
C VAL A 42 -31.12 -57.24 -64.00
N GLY A 43 -30.17 -57.61 -63.14
CA GLY A 43 -28.94 -56.84 -62.95
C GLY A 43 -29.07 -55.60 -62.06
N GLY A 44 -30.20 -55.41 -61.37
CA GLY A 44 -30.46 -54.24 -60.52
C GLY A 44 -30.88 -52.99 -61.29
N VAL A 45 -31.38 -53.15 -62.52
CA VAL A 45 -31.81 -52.03 -63.38
C VAL A 45 -33.30 -51.75 -63.14
N PRO A 46 -33.72 -50.49 -62.96
CA PRO A 46 -35.12 -50.16 -62.68
C PRO A 46 -36.02 -50.49 -63.88
N LEU A 47 -37.25 -50.93 -63.61
CA LEU A 47 -38.24 -51.22 -64.64
C LEU A 47 -38.88 -49.91 -65.13
N ALA A 48 -39.30 -49.88 -66.40
CA ALA A 48 -39.94 -48.70 -66.99
C ALA A 48 -41.28 -48.42 -66.28
N GLY A 49 -41.37 -47.31 -65.53
CA GLY A 49 -42.55 -46.90 -64.77
C GLY A 49 -42.37 -46.86 -63.24
N GLU A 50 -41.22 -47.32 -62.70
CA GLU A 50 -40.92 -47.18 -61.27
C GLU A 50 -40.32 -45.80 -60.93
N ASP A 51 -40.99 -45.06 -60.05
CA ASP A 51 -40.56 -43.75 -59.54
C ASP A 51 -39.48 -43.91 -58.46
N LEU A 52 -38.21 -43.72 -58.81
CA LEU A 52 -37.04 -43.83 -57.91
C LEU A 52 -36.76 -42.57 -57.08
N ARG A 53 -37.80 -41.86 -56.61
CA ARG A 53 -37.57 -40.68 -55.77
C ARG A 53 -37.09 -41.13 -54.38
N PRO A 54 -35.95 -40.61 -53.89
CA PRO A 54 -35.37 -41.05 -52.62
C PRO A 54 -36.32 -40.74 -51.46
N LYS A 55 -36.45 -41.67 -50.51
CA LYS A 55 -37.30 -41.54 -49.30
C LYS A 55 -36.74 -40.57 -48.26
N ASN A 56 -35.47 -40.21 -48.39
CA ASN A 56 -34.73 -39.33 -47.49
C ASN A 56 -34.10 -38.19 -48.31
N SER A 57 -33.68 -37.13 -47.63
CA SER A 57 -32.92 -36.04 -48.24
C SER A 57 -31.64 -36.56 -48.92
N VAL A 58 -31.37 -36.05 -50.13
CA VAL A 58 -30.15 -36.34 -50.88
C VAL A 58 -29.32 -35.06 -50.97
N TYR A 59 -28.11 -35.12 -50.43
CA TYR A 59 -27.16 -34.01 -50.43
C TYR A 59 -26.10 -34.22 -51.53
N PRO A 60 -25.64 -33.17 -52.22
CA PRO A 60 -24.61 -33.27 -53.26
C PRO A 60 -23.28 -33.77 -52.65
N ARG A 61 -22.57 -34.62 -53.39
CA ARG A 61 -21.27 -35.18 -52.96
C ARG A 61 -20.21 -34.08 -53.00
N GLY A 62 -19.59 -33.79 -51.86
CA GLY A 62 -18.46 -32.86 -51.75
C GLY A 62 -17.11 -33.54 -52.01
N GLU A 63 -16.03 -32.76 -51.99
CA GLU A 63 -14.66 -33.29 -52.02
C GLU A 63 -14.29 -33.86 -50.63
N GLY A 64 -14.24 -35.19 -50.51
CA GLY A 64 -13.87 -35.88 -49.27
C GLY A 64 -14.43 -37.30 -49.18
N PRO A 65 -14.07 -38.08 -48.13
CA PRO A 65 -14.64 -39.40 -47.90
C PRO A 65 -16.14 -39.30 -47.56
N ASP A 66 -16.97 -40.08 -48.26
CA ASP A 66 -18.43 -40.14 -48.05
C ASP A 66 -18.75 -40.54 -46.59
N ARG A 67 -19.24 -39.58 -45.80
CA ARG A 67 -19.71 -39.80 -44.43
C ARG A 67 -21.24 -39.92 -44.42
N PRO A 68 -21.83 -40.81 -43.60
CA PRO A 68 -23.29 -40.87 -43.43
C PRO A 68 -23.88 -39.53 -42.96
N ALA A 69 -25.11 -39.21 -43.37
CA ALA A 69 -25.79 -37.94 -43.06
C ALA A 69 -25.85 -37.62 -41.56
N TRP A 70 -26.13 -38.62 -40.71
CA TRP A 70 -26.18 -38.45 -39.26
C TRP A 70 -24.84 -38.02 -38.64
N LEU A 71 -23.72 -38.34 -39.30
CA LEU A 71 -22.37 -37.94 -38.86
C LEU A 71 -21.91 -36.66 -39.56
N ALA A 72 -22.29 -36.46 -40.82
CA ALA A 72 -21.93 -35.30 -41.61
C ALA A 72 -22.61 -34.01 -41.11
N PHE A 73 -23.84 -34.13 -40.61
CA PHE A 73 -24.67 -32.99 -40.18
C PHE A 73 -24.99 -32.99 -38.68
N ASP A 74 -24.21 -33.70 -37.86
CA ASP A 74 -24.36 -33.70 -36.39
C ASP A 74 -24.41 -32.26 -35.85
N LYS A 75 -25.42 -31.97 -35.02
CA LYS A 75 -25.69 -30.66 -34.38
C LYS A 75 -25.98 -29.51 -35.34
N GLN A 76 -26.07 -29.75 -36.65
CA GLN A 76 -26.51 -28.74 -37.59
C GLN A 76 -28.04 -28.72 -37.60
N VAL A 77 -28.64 -27.53 -37.52
CA VAL A 77 -30.09 -27.37 -37.49
C VAL A 77 -30.47 -26.21 -38.39
N LEU A 78 -31.42 -26.45 -39.29
CA LEU A 78 -32.01 -25.42 -40.12
C LEU A 78 -33.14 -24.74 -39.35
N CYS A 79 -33.01 -23.43 -39.13
CA CYS A 79 -33.96 -22.64 -38.36
C CYS A 79 -34.71 -21.67 -39.26
N PHE A 80 -36.03 -21.76 -39.25
CA PHE A 80 -36.94 -20.86 -39.96
C PHE A 80 -37.87 -20.17 -38.97
N ASP A 81 -37.97 -18.85 -39.06
CA ASP A 81 -39.02 -18.10 -38.39
C ASP A 81 -40.31 -18.25 -39.21
N ALA A 82 -41.41 -18.52 -38.52
CA ALA A 82 -42.70 -18.80 -39.14
C ALA A 82 -43.86 -18.22 -38.32
N TYR A 83 -45.03 -18.14 -38.92
CA TYR A 83 -46.27 -17.94 -38.18
C TYR A 83 -47.40 -18.80 -38.73
N PHE A 84 -48.40 -19.05 -37.89
CA PHE A 84 -49.68 -19.57 -38.34
C PHE A 84 -50.81 -18.69 -37.79
N GLN A 85 -51.92 -18.64 -38.51
CA GLN A 85 -53.10 -17.88 -38.14
C GLN A 85 -54.08 -18.79 -37.41
N GLU A 86 -54.53 -18.37 -36.22
CA GLU A 86 -55.53 -19.06 -35.42
C GLU A 86 -56.83 -18.22 -35.43
N SER A 87 -57.92 -18.79 -35.92
CA SER A 87 -59.23 -18.13 -35.94
C SER A 87 -59.89 -18.15 -34.55
N ILE A 88 -60.44 -17.02 -34.11
CA ILE A 88 -61.11 -16.90 -32.80
C ILE A 88 -62.57 -16.48 -33.01
N THR A 89 -63.47 -17.19 -32.34
CA THR A 89 -64.92 -16.96 -32.40
C THR A 89 -65.50 -16.31 -31.15
N GLU A 90 -64.79 -16.35 -30.00
CA GLU A 90 -65.35 -15.99 -28.69
C GLU A 90 -65.26 -14.51 -28.34
N ARG A 91 -64.42 -13.71 -29.02
CA ARG A 91 -64.25 -12.27 -28.76
C ARG A 91 -64.56 -11.45 -30.01
N PRO A 92 -65.50 -10.49 -29.95
CA PRO A 92 -65.79 -9.62 -31.09
C PRO A 92 -64.64 -8.65 -31.43
N GLU A 93 -63.74 -8.35 -30.48
CA GLU A 93 -62.58 -7.47 -30.74
C GLU A 93 -61.41 -8.18 -31.48
N GLU A 94 -61.35 -9.51 -31.49
CA GLU A 94 -60.24 -10.30 -32.03
C GLU A 94 -60.75 -11.44 -32.94
N GLN A 95 -60.80 -11.22 -34.25
CA GLN A 95 -61.28 -12.23 -35.20
C GLN A 95 -60.23 -13.34 -35.50
N TYR A 96 -58.94 -13.01 -35.38
CA TYR A 96 -57.85 -13.96 -35.54
C TYR A 96 -56.62 -13.53 -34.73
N ARG A 97 -55.76 -14.48 -34.39
CA ARG A 97 -54.43 -14.25 -33.78
C ARG A 97 -53.32 -14.78 -34.66
N ILE A 98 -52.16 -14.14 -34.56
CA ILE A 98 -50.97 -14.52 -35.32
C ILE A 98 -49.95 -15.10 -34.33
N ARG A 99 -49.76 -16.42 -34.38
CA ARG A 99 -48.84 -17.11 -33.48
C ARG A 99 -47.49 -17.30 -34.16
N LYS A 100 -46.50 -16.57 -33.67
CA LYS A 100 -45.12 -16.61 -34.17
C LYS A 100 -44.39 -17.81 -33.57
N CYS A 101 -43.83 -18.65 -34.43
CA CYS A 101 -43.12 -19.87 -34.06
C CYS A 101 -41.84 -20.04 -34.86
N ARG A 102 -40.94 -20.88 -34.36
CA ARG A 102 -39.73 -21.32 -35.05
C ARG A 102 -39.89 -22.77 -35.48
N VAL A 103 -39.62 -23.02 -36.75
CA VAL A 103 -39.57 -24.36 -37.33
C VAL A 103 -38.10 -24.76 -37.46
N TYR A 104 -37.74 -25.84 -36.79
CA TYR A 104 -36.42 -26.45 -36.84
C TYR A 104 -36.49 -27.70 -37.70
N PHE A 105 -35.60 -27.79 -38.69
CA PHE A 105 -35.38 -29.00 -39.50
C PHE A 105 -33.98 -29.52 -39.23
N TYR A 106 -33.86 -30.81 -38.93
CA TYR A 106 -32.61 -31.48 -38.57
C TYR A 106 -32.08 -32.30 -39.77
N PRO A 107 -31.02 -31.85 -40.46
CA PRO A 107 -30.48 -32.55 -41.63
C PRO A 107 -29.85 -33.92 -41.33
N GLU A 108 -29.54 -34.20 -40.06
CA GLU A 108 -28.96 -35.47 -39.61
C GLU A 108 -29.92 -36.66 -39.78
N ASP A 109 -31.23 -36.44 -39.62
CA ASP A 109 -32.26 -37.49 -39.59
C ASP A 109 -33.61 -37.09 -40.23
N ASP A 110 -33.68 -35.95 -40.93
CA ASP A 110 -34.89 -35.38 -41.54
C ASP A 110 -36.05 -35.15 -40.55
N THR A 111 -35.76 -34.87 -39.28
CA THR A 111 -36.78 -34.57 -38.27
C THR A 111 -37.16 -33.09 -38.24
N VAL A 112 -38.39 -32.79 -37.82
CA VAL A 112 -38.94 -31.44 -37.70
C VAL A 112 -39.39 -31.19 -36.27
N GLN A 113 -39.13 -30.00 -35.75
CA GLN A 113 -39.62 -29.50 -34.46
C GLN A 113 -40.19 -28.10 -34.63
N VAL A 114 -41.32 -27.81 -33.98
CA VAL A 114 -41.94 -26.47 -34.02
C VAL A 114 -42.08 -25.95 -32.60
N VAL A 115 -41.52 -24.77 -32.34
CA VAL A 115 -41.51 -24.13 -31.03
C VAL A 115 -42.03 -22.71 -31.12
N GLU A 116 -43.04 -22.39 -30.33
CA GLU A 116 -43.54 -21.04 -30.18
C GLU A 116 -42.67 -20.23 -29.21
N GLN A 117 -42.37 -18.97 -29.56
CA GLN A 117 -41.65 -18.08 -28.66
C GLN A 117 -42.55 -17.67 -27.49
N ARG A 118 -42.03 -17.79 -26.26
CA ARG A 118 -42.77 -17.38 -25.06
C ARG A 118 -42.86 -15.86 -24.99
N GLN A 119 -44.08 -15.35 -24.82
CA GLN A 119 -44.40 -13.95 -24.69
C GLN A 119 -45.13 -13.72 -23.36
N ASN A 120 -44.74 -12.69 -22.63
CA ASN A 120 -45.28 -12.42 -21.31
C ASN A 120 -46.77 -12.09 -21.38
N ASN A 121 -47.51 -12.59 -20.39
CA ASN A 121 -48.91 -12.25 -20.12
C ASN A 121 -49.91 -12.60 -21.23
N VAL A 122 -49.56 -13.49 -22.17
CA VAL A 122 -50.39 -13.83 -23.34
C VAL A 122 -51.60 -14.73 -22.99
N GLY A 123 -51.61 -15.34 -21.80
CA GLY A 123 -52.82 -15.99 -21.25
C GLY A 123 -53.17 -17.35 -21.85
N PHE A 124 -52.39 -17.85 -22.82
CA PHE A 124 -52.49 -19.21 -23.36
C PHE A 124 -51.16 -19.95 -23.23
N PRO A 125 -51.18 -21.31 -23.20
CA PRO A 125 -49.95 -22.09 -23.06
C PRO A 125 -49.05 -21.94 -24.30
N GLN A 126 -47.77 -21.68 -24.05
CA GLN A 126 -46.73 -21.45 -25.06
C GLN A 126 -45.53 -22.39 -24.86
N GLY A 127 -44.85 -22.70 -25.96
CA GLY A 127 -43.66 -23.55 -25.97
C GLY A 127 -43.63 -24.47 -27.19
N THR A 128 -43.17 -25.71 -27.02
CA THR A 128 -43.07 -26.68 -28.12
C THR A 128 -44.45 -27.10 -28.61
N ILE A 129 -44.80 -26.72 -29.85
CA ILE A 129 -46.05 -27.11 -30.52
C ILE A 129 -45.90 -28.50 -31.13
N LEU A 130 -44.76 -28.76 -31.77
CA LEU A 130 -44.45 -30.04 -32.40
C LEU A 130 -43.13 -30.57 -31.85
N LYS A 131 -43.15 -31.73 -31.20
CA LYS A 131 -41.93 -32.41 -30.74
C LYS A 131 -41.12 -32.91 -31.92
N ARG A 132 -39.80 -33.03 -31.76
CA ARG A 132 -38.87 -33.48 -32.80
C ARG A 132 -39.19 -34.92 -33.25
N HIS A 133 -39.61 -35.09 -34.51
CA HIS A 133 -39.75 -36.38 -35.21
C HIS A 133 -39.91 -36.16 -36.71
N ARG A 134 -39.89 -37.22 -37.52
CA ARG A 134 -40.12 -37.14 -38.97
C ARG A 134 -41.61 -36.95 -39.25
N VAL A 135 -41.95 -35.90 -40.00
CA VAL A 135 -43.35 -35.54 -40.27
C VAL A 135 -43.75 -36.05 -41.66
N PRO A 136 -44.85 -36.81 -41.80
CA PRO A 136 -45.35 -37.25 -43.11
C PRO A 136 -45.98 -36.09 -43.88
N LEU A 137 -45.97 -36.17 -45.21
CA LEU A 137 -46.68 -35.23 -46.09
C LEU A 137 -48.20 -35.40 -45.94
N PRO A 138 -49.00 -34.37 -46.25
CA PRO A 138 -50.46 -34.51 -46.28
C PRO A 138 -50.91 -35.50 -47.36
N ALA A 139 -52.04 -36.17 -47.13
CA ALA A 139 -52.68 -37.05 -48.10
C ALA A 139 -52.88 -36.32 -49.45
N PRO A 140 -52.61 -36.94 -50.61
CA PRO A 140 -52.46 -38.38 -50.87
C PRO A 140 -51.01 -38.96 -50.83
N ASN A 141 -50.03 -38.21 -50.31
CA ASN A 141 -48.61 -38.66 -50.24
C ASN A 141 -48.13 -38.95 -48.80
N ASP A 142 -49.01 -39.48 -47.95
CA ASP A 142 -48.73 -39.79 -46.53
C ASP A 142 -47.63 -40.85 -46.31
N ASP A 143 -47.34 -41.65 -47.33
CA ASP A 143 -46.19 -42.57 -47.38
C ASP A 143 -44.81 -41.87 -47.43
N ARG A 144 -44.77 -40.54 -47.54
CA ARG A 144 -43.53 -39.73 -47.72
C ARG A 144 -43.35 -38.73 -46.58
N PHE A 145 -42.09 -38.36 -46.31
CA PHE A 145 -41.71 -37.40 -45.27
C PHE A 145 -41.21 -36.07 -45.85
N TYR A 146 -41.35 -35.00 -45.06
CA TYR A 146 -40.82 -33.69 -45.39
C TYR A 146 -39.29 -33.74 -45.56
N THR A 147 -38.79 -33.18 -46.66
CA THR A 147 -37.35 -33.03 -46.96
C THR A 147 -36.96 -31.54 -46.98
N TYR A 148 -35.65 -31.24 -46.97
CA TYR A 148 -35.16 -29.85 -46.93
C TYR A 148 -35.67 -29.00 -48.11
N ASP A 149 -35.92 -29.60 -49.28
CA ASP A 149 -36.43 -28.91 -50.48
C ASP A 149 -37.79 -28.23 -50.28
N GLN A 150 -38.57 -28.70 -49.29
CA GLN A 150 -39.91 -28.22 -49.00
C GLN A 150 -39.90 -27.00 -48.05
N PHE A 151 -38.74 -26.62 -47.54
CA PHE A 151 -38.55 -25.47 -46.64
C PHE A 151 -37.77 -24.36 -47.35
N ASN A 152 -38.44 -23.24 -47.64
CA ASN A 152 -37.80 -22.02 -48.11
C ASN A 152 -38.56 -20.79 -47.58
N VAL A 153 -37.90 -19.64 -47.49
CA VAL A 153 -38.54 -18.39 -47.06
C VAL A 153 -39.63 -18.01 -48.06
N GLY A 154 -40.86 -17.79 -47.56
CA GLY A 154 -42.07 -17.58 -48.37
C GLY A 154 -42.88 -18.83 -48.71
N ALA A 155 -42.39 -20.03 -48.37
CA ALA A 155 -43.15 -21.27 -48.55
C ALA A 155 -44.19 -21.48 -47.43
N GLU A 156 -45.29 -22.14 -47.78
CA GLU A 156 -46.33 -22.58 -46.84
C GLU A 156 -46.16 -24.09 -46.57
N VAL A 157 -45.90 -24.45 -45.31
CA VAL A 157 -45.61 -25.83 -44.89
C VAL A 157 -46.77 -26.35 -44.04
N SER A 158 -47.40 -27.47 -44.44
CA SER A 158 -48.53 -28.06 -43.74
C SER A 158 -48.09 -29.20 -42.82
N LEU A 159 -47.95 -28.94 -41.51
CA LEU A 159 -47.57 -29.95 -40.53
C LEU A 159 -48.80 -30.33 -39.70
N TYR A 160 -49.24 -31.59 -39.80
CA TYR A 160 -50.41 -32.13 -39.09
C TYR A 160 -51.68 -31.26 -39.19
N GLY A 161 -52.00 -30.79 -40.39
CA GLY A 161 -53.20 -30.00 -40.67
C GLY A 161 -53.09 -28.51 -40.30
N ARG A 162 -51.95 -28.04 -39.79
CA ARG A 162 -51.67 -26.61 -39.58
C ARG A 162 -50.73 -26.09 -40.65
N VAL A 163 -51.08 -24.96 -41.26
CA VAL A 163 -50.28 -24.30 -42.28
C VAL A 163 -49.39 -23.24 -41.64
N TYR A 164 -48.08 -23.46 -41.70
CA TYR A 164 -47.05 -22.54 -41.23
C TYR A 164 -46.47 -21.77 -42.40
N LYS A 165 -46.49 -20.45 -42.31
CA LYS A 165 -45.89 -19.56 -43.32
C LYS A 165 -44.49 -19.17 -42.88
N LEU A 166 -43.48 -19.58 -43.64
CA LEU A 166 -42.08 -19.28 -43.34
C LEU A 166 -41.78 -17.83 -43.75
N ILE A 167 -41.41 -16.99 -42.78
CA ILE A 167 -41.20 -15.54 -42.96
C ILE A 167 -39.73 -15.18 -43.16
N ASP A 168 -38.84 -15.85 -42.45
CA ASP A 168 -37.40 -15.63 -42.51
C ASP A 168 -36.66 -16.89 -42.06
N CYS A 169 -35.34 -16.91 -42.24
CA CYS A 169 -34.48 -17.97 -41.76
C CYS A 169 -33.19 -17.40 -41.18
N ASP A 170 -32.61 -18.11 -40.22
CA ASP A 170 -31.33 -17.74 -39.63
C ASP A 170 -30.21 -17.70 -40.69
N GLN A 171 -29.15 -16.93 -40.42
CA GLN A 171 -28.04 -16.73 -41.34
C GLN A 171 -27.33 -18.04 -41.70
N PHE A 172 -27.24 -18.97 -40.75
CA PHE A 172 -26.72 -20.32 -40.99
C PHE A 172 -27.57 -21.06 -42.03
N THR A 173 -28.89 -21.07 -41.84
CA THR A 173 -29.87 -21.71 -42.73
C THR A 173 -29.78 -21.15 -44.14
N ARG A 174 -29.68 -19.82 -44.25
CA ARG A 174 -29.53 -19.10 -45.52
C ARG A 174 -28.27 -19.53 -46.27
N ASN A 175 -27.14 -19.58 -45.58
CA ASN A 175 -25.87 -20.01 -46.17
C ASN A 175 -25.89 -21.50 -46.55
N PHE A 176 -26.49 -22.34 -45.72
CA PHE A 176 -26.60 -23.78 -45.95
C PHE A 176 -27.43 -24.09 -47.21
N LEU A 177 -28.62 -23.51 -47.33
CA LEU A 177 -29.49 -23.66 -48.51
C LEU A 177 -28.83 -23.09 -49.77
N THR A 178 -28.15 -21.95 -49.66
CA THR A 178 -27.41 -21.35 -50.79
C THR A 178 -26.30 -22.28 -51.29
N LYS A 179 -25.57 -22.96 -50.38
CA LYS A 179 -24.54 -23.96 -50.74
C LYS A 179 -25.13 -25.19 -51.43
N LEU A 180 -26.35 -25.58 -51.08
CA LEU A 180 -27.08 -26.66 -51.75
C LEU A 180 -27.70 -26.24 -53.10
N GLY A 181 -27.55 -24.96 -53.48
CA GLY A 181 -28.07 -24.42 -54.75
C GLY A 181 -29.50 -23.87 -54.65
N VAL A 182 -30.10 -23.82 -53.46
CA VAL A 182 -31.44 -23.26 -53.23
C VAL A 182 -31.32 -21.75 -53.03
N ARG A 183 -32.02 -20.97 -53.86
CA ARG A 183 -32.08 -19.50 -53.71
C ARG A 183 -33.07 -19.14 -52.60
N VAL A 184 -32.58 -18.48 -51.55
CA VAL A 184 -33.38 -18.05 -50.40
C VAL A 184 -33.79 -16.57 -50.56
N PRO A 185 -35.09 -16.25 -50.70
CA PRO A 185 -35.58 -14.87 -50.74
C PRO A 185 -35.24 -14.06 -49.46
N PRO A 186 -35.25 -12.72 -49.51
CA PRO A 186 -35.19 -11.90 -48.31
C PRO A 186 -36.44 -12.11 -47.45
N GLY A 187 -36.28 -12.06 -46.12
CA GLY A 187 -37.40 -12.24 -45.19
C GLY A 187 -38.43 -11.10 -45.26
N PHE A 188 -39.67 -11.39 -44.86
CA PHE A 188 -40.74 -10.40 -44.76
C PHE A 188 -41.38 -10.43 -43.37
N SER A 189 -41.96 -9.33 -42.93
CA SER A 189 -42.59 -9.24 -41.61
C SER A 189 -43.89 -10.03 -41.55
N ALA A 190 -44.11 -10.75 -40.44
CA ALA A 190 -45.43 -11.31 -40.14
C ALA A 190 -46.49 -10.19 -40.07
N PRO A 191 -47.75 -10.47 -40.45
CA PRO A 191 -48.81 -9.47 -40.33
C PRO A 191 -49.01 -9.06 -38.86
N GLU A 192 -49.54 -7.86 -38.63
CA GLU A 192 -49.75 -7.35 -37.28
C GLU A 192 -50.93 -8.06 -36.61
N ASP A 193 -50.73 -8.47 -35.35
CA ASP A 193 -51.76 -9.10 -34.53
C ASP A 193 -52.66 -8.03 -33.88
N PRO A 194 -53.99 -8.03 -34.12
CA PRO A 194 -54.92 -7.12 -33.45
C PRO A 194 -54.80 -7.15 -31.92
N PHE A 195 -54.54 -8.32 -31.32
CA PHE A 195 -54.38 -8.48 -29.88
C PHE A 195 -53.19 -7.68 -29.33
N LEU A 196 -52.05 -7.73 -30.03
CA LEU A 196 -50.83 -7.02 -29.60
C LEU A 196 -51.00 -5.50 -29.64
N LYS A 197 -51.77 -4.97 -30.60
CA LYS A 197 -52.07 -3.53 -30.68
C LYS A 197 -52.90 -3.04 -29.50
N HIS A 198 -54.01 -3.72 -29.20
CA HIS A 198 -54.88 -3.34 -28.07
C HIS A 198 -54.12 -3.41 -26.74
N ARG A 199 -53.20 -4.36 -26.62
CA ARG A 199 -52.37 -4.50 -25.43
C ARG A 199 -51.31 -3.43 -25.30
N GLN A 200 -50.59 -3.07 -26.38
CA GLN A 200 -49.58 -2.00 -26.31
C GLN A 200 -50.18 -0.68 -25.83
N VAL A 201 -51.42 -0.37 -26.23
CA VAL A 201 -52.16 0.80 -25.73
C VAL A 201 -52.50 0.65 -24.24
N SER A 202 -52.91 -0.54 -23.81
CA SER A 202 -53.24 -0.81 -22.40
C SER A 202 -52.01 -0.79 -21.49
N ASP A 203 -50.91 -1.44 -21.89
CA ASP A 203 -49.65 -1.47 -21.13
C ASP A 203 -49.00 -0.08 -21.09
N GLY A 204 -49.13 0.72 -22.17
CA GLY A 204 -48.61 2.09 -22.23
C GLY A 204 -49.36 3.11 -21.35
N THR A 205 -50.58 2.80 -20.91
CA THR A 205 -51.38 3.67 -20.01
C THR A 205 -51.26 3.29 -18.53
N GLN A 206 -50.62 2.16 -18.21
CA GLN A 206 -50.40 1.74 -16.83
C GLN A 206 -49.08 2.31 -16.29
N ASN A 207 -49.19 3.33 -15.44
CA ASN A 207 -48.05 3.73 -14.60
C ASN A 207 -47.77 2.63 -13.56
N PRO A 208 -46.51 2.22 -13.37
CA PRO A 208 -46.16 1.20 -12.38
C PRO A 208 -46.57 1.68 -10.98
N LEU A 209 -47.25 0.81 -10.23
CA LEU A 209 -47.69 1.05 -8.83
C LEU A 209 -46.53 1.40 -7.88
N ARG A 210 -45.29 1.10 -8.28
CA ARG A 210 -44.05 1.54 -7.62
C ARG A 210 -43.03 1.99 -8.67
N PRO A 211 -42.74 3.30 -8.77
CA PRO A 211 -41.62 3.79 -9.58
C PRO A 211 -40.33 3.51 -8.81
N TYR A 212 -39.61 2.45 -9.15
CA TYR A 212 -38.23 2.27 -8.72
C TYR A 212 -37.34 3.20 -9.56
N GLU A 213 -37.02 4.38 -9.03
CA GLU A 213 -35.94 5.20 -9.58
C GLU A 213 -34.62 4.44 -9.36
N ARG A 214 -33.99 3.98 -10.44
CA ARG A 214 -32.64 3.43 -10.37
C ARG A 214 -31.67 4.58 -10.14
N ILE A 215 -31.27 4.79 -8.89
CA ILE A 215 -30.17 5.68 -8.54
C ILE A 215 -28.87 4.89 -8.76
N ASP A 216 -28.05 5.33 -9.70
CA ASP A 216 -26.77 4.68 -10.04
C ASP A 216 -25.69 5.04 -9.01
N THR A 217 -25.85 4.55 -7.78
CA THR A 217 -24.87 4.74 -6.70
C THR A 217 -23.62 3.88 -6.90
N LEU A 218 -23.73 2.81 -7.68
CA LEU A 218 -22.65 1.83 -7.87
C LEU A 218 -21.50 2.40 -8.70
N LYS A 219 -21.80 3.21 -9.72
CA LYS A 219 -20.77 3.82 -10.56
C LYS A 219 -19.84 4.74 -9.78
N GLN A 220 -20.39 5.58 -8.90
CA GLN A 220 -19.61 6.48 -8.05
C GLN A 220 -18.74 5.70 -7.07
N PHE A 221 -19.30 4.65 -6.47
CA PHE A 221 -18.55 3.73 -5.60
C PHE A 221 -17.36 3.09 -6.33
N ILE A 222 -17.57 2.51 -7.52
CA ILE A 222 -16.50 1.83 -8.27
C ILE A 222 -15.35 2.80 -8.65
N ASN A 223 -15.68 4.02 -9.08
CA ASN A 223 -14.67 4.98 -9.53
C ASN A 223 -13.84 5.57 -8.38
N HIS A 224 -14.44 5.71 -7.20
CA HIS A 224 -13.86 6.40 -6.07
C HIS A 224 -13.72 5.54 -4.83
N ASP A 225 -13.77 4.21 -4.99
CA ASP A 225 -13.57 3.27 -3.89
C ASP A 225 -12.22 3.56 -3.21
N THR A 226 -12.19 3.50 -1.88
CA THR A 226 -11.04 3.83 -1.02
C THR A 226 -10.49 5.26 -1.09
N HIS A 227 -10.99 6.13 -1.97
CA HIS A 227 -10.51 7.51 -2.06
C HIS A 227 -11.17 8.40 -1.01
N VAL A 228 -10.34 8.98 -0.12
CA VAL A 228 -10.79 9.82 0.99
C VAL A 228 -9.99 11.12 0.98
N LEU A 229 -10.69 12.26 0.96
CA LEU A 229 -10.07 13.56 1.14
C LEU A 229 -9.95 13.84 2.63
N ARG A 230 -8.74 14.13 3.10
CA ARG A 230 -8.45 14.36 4.52
C ARG A 230 -7.99 15.80 4.74
N PHE A 231 -8.72 16.50 5.60
CA PHE A 231 -8.41 17.85 6.04
C PHE A 231 -8.14 17.89 7.55
N TRP A 232 -7.22 18.74 7.96
CA TRP A 232 -7.06 19.13 9.35
C TRP A 232 -7.89 20.38 9.59
N GLY A 233 -8.77 20.31 10.59
CA GLY A 233 -9.65 21.39 10.97
C GLY A 233 -9.45 21.80 12.42
N VAL A 234 -9.84 23.03 12.74
CA VAL A 234 -9.80 23.58 14.09
C VAL A 234 -11.18 24.12 14.42
N TRP A 235 -11.69 23.71 15.58
CA TRP A 235 -12.89 24.29 16.15
C TRP A 235 -12.48 25.15 17.35
N ASP A 236 -12.63 26.46 17.21
CA ASP A 236 -12.40 27.41 18.29
C ASP A 236 -13.70 27.65 19.05
N ASP A 237 -13.78 27.14 20.28
CA ASP A 237 -14.91 27.35 21.20
C ASP A 237 -14.54 28.31 22.35
N THR A 238 -13.45 29.07 22.25
CA THR A 238 -12.92 29.89 23.36
C THR A 238 -13.86 31.01 23.84
N GLU A 239 -14.87 31.37 23.04
CA GLU A 239 -15.93 32.30 23.45
C GLU A 239 -16.89 31.68 24.49
N SER A 240 -16.97 30.36 24.55
CA SER A 240 -17.80 29.63 25.53
C SER A 240 -17.09 29.59 26.90
N LEU A 241 -17.87 29.65 28.00
CA LEU A 241 -17.37 29.78 29.37
C LEU A 241 -16.33 28.71 29.77
N TYR A 242 -16.42 27.52 29.19
CA TYR A 242 -15.50 26.40 29.39
C TYR A 242 -14.95 25.85 28.07
N GLY A 243 -15.05 26.63 27.00
CA GLY A 243 -14.65 26.19 25.68
C GLY A 243 -13.14 26.34 25.45
N ASP A 244 -12.64 25.51 24.55
CA ASP A 244 -11.24 25.46 24.17
C ASP A 244 -11.08 25.22 22.68
N VAL A 245 -9.85 25.37 22.19
CA VAL A 245 -9.52 25.13 20.79
C VAL A 245 -9.30 23.64 20.58
N ARG A 246 -10.09 23.02 19.70
CA ARG A 246 -10.04 21.59 19.40
C ARG A 246 -9.50 21.33 18.01
N ASN A 247 -8.57 20.39 17.93
CA ASN A 247 -8.00 19.94 16.67
C ASN A 247 -8.78 18.73 16.15
N LEU A 248 -9.28 18.84 14.93
CA LEU A 248 -10.13 17.86 14.28
C LEU A 248 -9.49 17.37 12.98
N VAL A 249 -9.81 16.15 12.58
CA VAL A 249 -9.54 15.58 11.25
C VAL A 249 -10.86 15.34 10.56
N VAL A 250 -11.06 15.96 9.41
CA VAL A 250 -12.26 15.82 8.58
C VAL A 250 -11.93 14.90 7.42
N HIS A 251 -12.62 13.76 7.33
CA HIS A 251 -12.56 12.83 6.21
C HIS A 251 -13.80 13.01 5.34
N TYR A 252 -13.61 13.18 4.03
CA TYR A 252 -14.67 13.21 3.03
C TYR A 252 -14.49 12.02 2.07
N PHE A 253 -15.48 11.15 2.00
CA PHE A 253 -15.45 9.93 1.19
C PHE A 253 -16.06 10.20 -0.19
N LEU A 254 -15.24 10.11 -1.23
CA LEU A 254 -15.66 10.40 -2.61
C LEU A 254 -16.64 9.35 -3.17
N ALA A 255 -16.65 8.15 -2.60
CA ALA A 255 -17.49 7.03 -3.02
C ALA A 255 -18.99 7.26 -2.77
N ASP A 256 -19.35 8.02 -1.73
CA ASP A 256 -20.74 8.21 -1.28
C ASP A 256 -21.10 9.63 -0.79
N ASP A 257 -20.16 10.57 -0.89
CA ASP A 257 -20.25 11.97 -0.44
C ASP A 257 -20.58 12.09 1.06
N THR A 258 -20.02 11.18 1.86
CA THR A 258 -20.17 11.20 3.32
C THR A 258 -18.96 11.81 4.01
N MET A 259 -19.16 12.34 5.21
CA MET A 259 -18.12 12.95 6.04
C MET A 259 -18.02 12.28 7.40
N GLU A 260 -16.80 12.05 7.86
CA GLU A 260 -16.47 11.57 9.21
C GLU A 260 -15.49 12.54 9.86
N ILE A 261 -15.75 12.97 11.10
CA ILE A 261 -14.90 13.92 11.81
C ILE A 261 -14.33 13.23 13.04
N ARG A 262 -13.01 13.30 13.20
CA ARG A 262 -12.30 12.74 14.35
C ARG A 262 -11.60 13.82 15.14
N GLU A 263 -11.63 13.72 16.45
CA GLU A 263 -10.89 14.61 17.34
C GLU A 263 -9.48 14.08 17.57
N ILE A 264 -8.47 14.95 17.45
CA ILE A 264 -7.08 14.63 17.78
C ILE A 264 -6.89 14.88 19.28
N LEU A 265 -6.88 13.81 20.06
CA LEU A 265 -6.67 13.86 21.50
C LEU A 265 -5.17 13.73 21.82
N PRO A 266 -4.50 14.79 22.34
CA PRO A 266 -3.14 14.66 22.83
C PRO A 266 -3.09 13.80 24.11
N PRO A 267 -1.92 13.21 24.43
CA PRO A 267 -1.76 12.48 25.69
C PRO A 267 -2.02 13.43 26.88
N ASN A 268 -2.69 12.93 27.92
CA ASN A 268 -3.09 13.69 29.10
C ASN A 268 -4.02 14.89 28.81
N SER A 269 -4.87 14.81 27.77
CA SER A 269 -5.86 15.85 27.45
C SER A 269 -6.96 16.04 28.50
N GLY A 270 -7.17 15.04 29.38
CA GLY A 270 -8.26 15.03 30.34
C GLY A 270 -9.64 14.72 29.74
N ARG A 271 -9.70 14.20 28.52
CA ARG A 271 -10.94 13.84 27.81
C ARG A 271 -11.08 12.33 27.64
N ASP A 272 -12.26 11.80 27.97
CA ASP A 272 -12.58 10.36 28.00
C ASP A 272 -13.38 9.89 26.76
N ALA A 273 -13.72 10.79 25.84
CA ALA A 273 -14.55 10.47 24.68
C ALA A 273 -13.79 9.68 23.60
N PRO A 274 -14.46 8.77 22.87
CA PRO A 274 -13.86 8.12 21.71
C PRO A 274 -13.43 9.16 20.67
N PRO A 275 -12.39 8.90 19.87
CA PRO A 275 -11.84 9.87 18.92
C PRO A 275 -12.79 10.24 17.78
N ILE A 276 -13.94 9.57 17.64
CA ILE A 276 -14.95 9.90 16.63
C ILE A 276 -15.80 11.06 17.17
N TYR A 277 -15.64 12.23 16.55
CA TYR A 277 -16.39 13.44 16.88
C TYR A 277 -17.74 13.49 16.13
N LEU A 278 -17.76 13.05 14.87
CA LEU A 278 -18.95 12.85 14.06
C LEU A 278 -18.84 11.53 13.29
N SER A 279 -19.82 10.64 13.48
CA SER A 279 -19.94 9.39 12.72
C SER A 279 -20.17 9.66 11.24
N ARG A 280 -19.63 8.79 10.38
CA ARG A 280 -19.77 8.87 8.92
C ARG A 280 -21.23 9.05 8.48
N ASN A 281 -21.56 10.21 7.95
CA ASN A 281 -22.88 10.52 7.38
C ASN A 281 -22.76 11.69 6.38
N ARG A 282 -23.79 11.94 5.58
CA ARG A 282 -23.85 13.13 4.72
C ARG A 282 -24.09 14.36 5.59
N LEU A 283 -23.17 15.32 5.53
CA LEU A 283 -23.24 16.53 6.34
C LEU A 283 -24.11 17.59 5.65
N PRO A 284 -25.23 18.04 6.26
CA PRO A 284 -26.05 19.09 5.67
C PRO A 284 -25.38 20.46 5.80
N LYS A 285 -25.51 21.31 4.77
CA LYS A 285 -25.01 22.69 4.79
C LYS A 285 -25.82 23.57 5.75
N ASP A 286 -27.13 23.46 5.61
CA ASP A 286 -28.10 24.20 6.41
C ASP A 286 -28.63 23.29 7.52
N PHE A 287 -28.36 23.67 8.78
CA PHE A 287 -28.85 22.97 9.95
C PHE A 287 -29.92 23.81 10.68
N ASN A 288 -31.18 23.39 10.56
CA ASN A 288 -32.34 24.05 11.18
C ASN A 288 -32.87 23.28 12.41
N GLY A 289 -32.02 22.50 13.08
CA GLY A 289 -32.39 21.64 14.21
C GLY A 289 -32.62 20.18 13.85
N LEU A 290 -32.80 19.35 14.88
CA LEU A 290 -33.11 17.92 14.72
C LEU A 290 -34.57 17.75 14.30
N ARG A 291 -34.78 17.04 13.19
CA ARG A 291 -36.12 16.74 12.64
C ARG A 291 -36.77 15.57 13.37
N LEU A 292 -38.10 15.52 13.38
CA LEU A 292 -38.83 14.38 13.95
C LEU A 292 -38.64 13.12 13.08
N PRO A 293 -38.59 11.92 13.69
CA PRO A 293 -38.55 10.66 12.93
C PRO A 293 -39.70 10.57 11.91
N GLY A 294 -39.37 10.38 10.63
CA GLY A 294 -40.33 10.29 9.52
C GLY A 294 -40.51 11.58 8.71
N GLU A 295 -40.04 12.73 9.20
CA GLU A 295 -40.10 14.01 8.48
C GLU A 295 -39.10 14.07 7.31
N ASN A 296 -37.97 13.35 7.45
CA ASN A 296 -36.90 13.25 6.43
C ASN A 296 -37.14 12.10 5.41
N ALA A 297 -38.38 11.68 5.19
CA ALA A 297 -38.67 10.64 4.22
C ALA A 297 -38.58 11.18 2.79
N GLN A 298 -37.91 10.45 1.88
CA GLN A 298 -37.80 10.82 0.46
C GLN A 298 -39.16 10.92 -0.25
N ARG A 299 -40.18 10.25 0.30
CA ARG A 299 -41.57 10.31 -0.18
C ARG A 299 -42.49 10.43 1.02
N THR A 300 -43.46 11.33 0.90
CA THR A 300 -44.58 11.45 1.83
C THR A 300 -45.45 10.20 1.76
N VAL A 301 -45.81 9.65 2.91
CA VAL A 301 -46.76 8.54 3.00
C VAL A 301 -48.14 9.14 3.13
N LEU A 302 -48.97 9.01 2.09
CA LEU A 302 -50.35 9.46 2.14
C LEU A 302 -51.19 8.43 2.91
N ASN A 303 -51.91 8.90 3.92
CA ASN A 303 -52.88 8.09 4.64
C ASN A 303 -54.18 8.09 3.85
N VAL A 304 -54.36 7.11 2.95
CA VAL A 304 -55.53 7.05 2.08
C VAL A 304 -56.57 6.13 2.72
N PHE A 305 -57.60 6.75 3.29
CA PHE A 305 -58.86 6.20 3.84
C PHE A 305 -58.98 4.68 4.04
N GLY A 306 -59.21 4.29 5.30
CA GLY A 306 -59.77 2.98 5.65
C GLY A 306 -60.49 3.03 6.99
N GLN A 307 -61.76 2.64 7.03
CA GLN A 307 -62.53 2.39 8.25
C GLN A 307 -61.72 1.53 9.22
N LEU A 308 -61.66 1.98 10.47
CA LEU A 308 -61.07 1.49 11.74
C LEU A 308 -60.17 0.23 11.80
N ASN A 309 -60.23 -0.73 10.88
CA ASN A 309 -59.49 -2.00 10.94
C ASN A 309 -58.60 -2.31 9.71
N LYS A 310 -58.52 -1.45 8.67
CA LYS A 310 -57.57 -1.64 7.54
C LYS A 310 -57.00 -0.31 7.02
N GLN A 311 -55.96 0.21 7.67
CA GLN A 311 -55.20 1.35 7.14
C GLN A 311 -54.27 0.87 6.00
N ARG A 312 -54.36 1.53 4.84
CA ARG A 312 -53.46 1.31 3.70
C ARG A 312 -52.64 2.58 3.47
N TRP A 313 -51.33 2.40 3.53
CA TRP A 313 -50.35 3.46 3.29
C TRP A 313 -49.97 3.46 1.81
N ILE A 314 -50.10 4.61 1.14
CA ILE A 314 -49.68 4.77 -0.26
C ILE A 314 -48.54 5.80 -0.31
N LEU A 315 -47.49 5.50 -1.08
CA LEU A 315 -46.39 6.45 -1.30
C LEU A 315 -46.83 7.53 -2.28
N ASP A 316 -46.59 8.80 -1.94
CA ASP A 316 -46.82 9.92 -2.85
C ASP A 316 -45.85 9.83 -4.04
N ASN A 317 -46.41 9.78 -5.25
CA ASN A 317 -45.64 9.76 -6.49
C ASN A 317 -45.21 11.16 -6.93
N LEU A 318 -45.85 12.23 -6.42
CA LEU A 318 -45.57 13.62 -6.79
C LEU A 318 -44.50 14.28 -5.91
N LYS A 319 -43.99 13.59 -4.88
CA LYS A 319 -42.95 14.07 -3.93
C LYS A 319 -43.30 15.44 -3.31
N THR A 320 -44.57 15.74 -3.09
CA THR A 320 -45.03 17.10 -2.72
C THR A 320 -44.54 17.58 -1.35
N GLY A 321 -44.10 16.68 -0.47
CA GLY A 321 -43.50 17.02 0.83
C GLY A 321 -42.01 16.68 0.96
N ALA A 322 -41.30 16.40 -0.14
CA ALA A 322 -39.87 16.14 -0.09
C ALA A 322 -39.10 17.44 0.22
N ILE A 323 -38.32 17.41 1.30
CA ILE A 323 -37.46 18.54 1.69
C ILE A 323 -36.14 18.40 0.93
N ASP A 324 -35.83 19.35 0.05
CA ASP A 324 -34.54 19.43 -0.64
C ASP A 324 -33.44 19.91 0.33
N GLN A 325 -32.81 18.97 1.02
CA GLN A 325 -31.67 19.25 1.89
C GLN A 325 -30.36 19.22 1.09
N LYS A 326 -29.60 20.33 1.12
CA LYS A 326 -28.30 20.43 0.47
C LYS A 326 -27.20 19.89 1.39
N TYR A 327 -26.36 19.03 0.84
CA TYR A 327 -25.20 18.44 1.54
C TYR A 327 -23.90 19.07 1.05
N TYR A 328 -22.86 19.05 1.90
CA TYR A 328 -21.52 19.44 1.48
C TYR A 328 -21.02 18.50 0.38
N ILE A 329 -20.44 19.11 -0.66
CA ILE A 329 -19.72 18.41 -1.72
C ILE A 329 -18.24 18.76 -1.63
N ASP A 330 -17.41 18.00 -2.34
CA ASP A 330 -15.96 18.26 -2.40
C ASP A 330 -15.63 19.71 -2.83
N GLN A 331 -16.39 20.32 -3.75
CA GLN A 331 -16.18 21.73 -4.14
C GLN A 331 -16.24 22.74 -2.98
N ASP A 332 -16.98 22.43 -1.92
CA ASP A 332 -17.15 23.33 -0.78
C ASP A 332 -15.99 23.27 0.21
N LEU A 333 -15.08 22.29 0.06
CA LEU A 333 -14.01 22.00 1.00
C LEU A 333 -12.69 22.56 0.46
N ALA A 334 -12.19 23.63 1.07
CA ALA A 334 -10.87 24.19 0.77
C ALA A 334 -10.19 24.69 2.04
N ILE A 335 -8.86 24.82 2.00
CA ILE A 335 -8.10 25.42 3.10
C ILE A 335 -8.60 26.86 3.30
N GLY A 336 -8.90 27.23 4.54
CA GLY A 336 -9.49 28.51 4.92
C GLY A 336 -11.02 28.56 4.95
N GLN A 337 -11.72 27.53 4.46
CA GLN A 337 -13.18 27.48 4.53
C GLN A 337 -13.69 27.07 5.91
N LEU A 338 -14.84 27.63 6.29
CA LEU A 338 -15.55 27.33 7.53
C LEU A 338 -16.71 26.37 7.23
N ILE A 339 -16.65 25.18 7.82
CA ILE A 339 -17.70 24.15 7.70
C ILE A 339 -18.61 24.21 8.91
N ASN A 340 -19.91 24.24 8.66
CA ASN A 340 -20.92 24.14 9.70
C ASN A 340 -21.23 22.67 10.03
N VAL A 341 -20.75 22.19 11.18
CA VAL A 341 -21.00 20.85 11.71
C VAL A 341 -22.09 20.93 12.77
N TYR A 342 -23.35 20.85 12.36
CA TYR A 342 -24.52 20.89 13.26
C TYR A 342 -24.51 22.09 14.23
N GLY A 343 -24.11 23.27 13.74
CA GLY A 343 -23.99 24.51 14.52
C GLY A 343 -22.56 24.86 14.96
N ARG A 344 -21.60 23.94 14.84
CA ARG A 344 -20.19 24.17 15.20
C ARG A 344 -19.40 24.59 13.96
N LYS A 345 -18.71 25.73 14.03
CA LYS A 345 -17.92 26.26 12.92
C LYS A 345 -16.50 25.69 12.97
N VAL A 346 -16.19 24.76 12.08
CA VAL A 346 -14.86 24.15 11.96
C VAL A 346 -14.11 24.81 10.82
N LEU A 347 -12.98 25.44 11.12
CA LEU A 347 -12.08 26.04 10.13
C LEU A 347 -11.17 24.96 9.55
N LEU A 348 -11.13 24.80 8.23
CA LEU A 348 -10.14 23.94 7.58
C LEU A 348 -8.79 24.65 7.45
N VAL A 349 -7.74 23.99 7.91
CA VAL A 349 -6.41 24.59 8.11
C VAL A 349 -5.36 24.02 7.16
N ASP A 350 -5.39 22.71 6.93
CA ASP A 350 -4.45 22.00 6.05
C ASP A 350 -5.14 20.76 5.44
N CYS A 351 -4.52 20.13 4.46
CA CYS A 351 -4.99 18.89 3.85
C CYS A 351 -3.83 17.97 3.46
N ASP A 352 -4.11 16.68 3.31
CA ASP A 352 -3.06 15.70 2.99
C ASP A 352 -2.61 15.76 1.52
N GLU A 353 -1.49 15.10 1.20
CA GLU A 353 -0.90 15.14 -0.14
C GLU A 353 -1.82 14.55 -1.21
N PHE A 354 -2.59 13.51 -0.86
CA PHE A 354 -3.58 12.93 -1.76
C PHE A 354 -4.66 13.96 -2.13
N THR A 355 -5.21 14.65 -1.14
CA THR A 355 -6.20 15.72 -1.30
C THR A 355 -5.64 16.83 -2.17
N LYS A 356 -4.40 17.30 -1.92
CA LYS A 356 -3.73 18.31 -2.75
C LYS A 356 -3.68 17.89 -4.23
N ASN A 357 -3.29 16.65 -4.50
CA ASN A 357 -3.22 16.12 -5.88
C ASN A 357 -4.59 15.95 -6.53
N TYR A 358 -5.61 15.57 -5.75
CA TYR A 358 -6.99 15.51 -6.21
C TYR A 358 -7.50 16.89 -6.67
N TYR A 359 -7.34 17.93 -5.84
CA TYR A 359 -7.77 19.29 -6.18
C TYR A 359 -6.94 19.90 -7.32
N ARG A 360 -5.64 19.58 -7.43
CA ARG A 360 -4.81 19.96 -8.60
C ARG A 360 -5.37 19.36 -9.89
N THR A 361 -5.73 18.08 -9.86
CA THR A 361 -6.15 17.33 -11.06
C THR A 361 -7.58 17.69 -11.47
N LYS A 362 -8.52 17.76 -10.52
CA LYS A 362 -9.94 17.99 -10.79
C LYS A 362 -10.31 19.46 -10.95
N TYR A 363 -9.73 20.34 -10.12
CA TYR A 363 -10.11 21.75 -10.02
C TYR A 363 -8.99 22.73 -10.41
N GLY A 364 -7.77 22.25 -10.67
CA GLY A 364 -6.64 23.11 -11.03
C GLY A 364 -6.11 23.99 -9.89
N VAL A 365 -6.47 23.68 -8.64
CA VAL A 365 -6.04 24.48 -7.48
C VAL A 365 -4.55 24.24 -7.22
N GLN A 366 -3.76 25.31 -7.14
CA GLN A 366 -2.32 25.28 -6.90
C GLN A 366 -1.96 25.71 -5.48
N ASP A 367 -2.78 26.57 -4.88
CA ASP A 367 -2.53 27.18 -3.59
C ASP A 367 -3.07 26.29 -2.45
N PHE A 368 -2.15 25.83 -1.60
CA PHE A 368 -2.44 25.01 -0.43
C PHE A 368 -1.63 25.48 0.80
N THR A 369 -1.45 26.80 0.96
CA THR A 369 -0.74 27.35 2.12
C THR A 369 -1.47 27.00 3.43
N PRO A 370 -0.86 26.25 4.36
CA PRO A 370 -1.48 25.94 5.64
C PRO A 370 -1.67 27.19 6.50
N ILE A 371 -2.81 27.29 7.19
CA ILE A 371 -3.09 28.43 8.07
C ILE A 371 -2.47 28.18 9.44
N ASN A 372 -1.65 29.09 9.96
CA ASN A 372 -1.17 28.97 11.34
C ASN A 372 -2.22 29.51 12.32
N TYR A 373 -2.78 28.63 13.14
CA TYR A 373 -3.76 28.97 14.18
C TYR A 373 -3.19 28.87 15.60
N LYS A 374 -1.96 28.35 15.76
CA LYS A 374 -1.32 28.28 17.06
C LYS A 374 -0.75 29.66 17.36
N LYS A 375 -1.24 30.29 18.44
CA LYS A 375 -0.58 31.47 19.01
C LYS A 375 0.82 31.02 19.45
N ASP A 376 1.87 31.65 18.92
CA ASP A 376 3.23 31.36 19.38
C ASP A 376 3.28 31.64 20.90
N ASN A 377 3.59 30.59 21.67
CA ASN A 377 3.78 30.70 23.12
C ASN A 377 5.12 31.39 23.39
N ASP A 378 5.22 32.66 23.04
CA ASP A 378 6.45 33.44 23.11
C ASP A 378 6.54 34.21 24.43
N TYR A 379 6.61 33.47 25.54
CA TYR A 379 7.18 34.01 26.78
C TYR A 379 8.06 32.97 27.45
N LYS A 380 9.06 32.46 26.74
CA LYS A 380 10.28 32.06 27.46
C LYS A 380 10.91 33.35 27.96
N LEU A 381 10.65 33.67 29.23
CA LEU A 381 11.42 34.70 29.94
C LEU A 381 12.90 34.37 29.70
N LEU A 382 13.57 35.20 28.90
CA LEU A 382 14.99 35.06 28.64
C LEU A 382 15.67 35.23 29.99
N LYS A 383 16.19 34.11 30.51
CA LYS A 383 16.90 34.10 31.79
C LYS A 383 18.19 34.89 31.59
N GLN A 384 18.19 36.14 32.06
CA GLN A 384 19.39 36.99 32.00
C GLN A 384 20.50 36.36 32.84
N SER A 385 21.74 36.37 32.33
CA SER A 385 22.90 35.93 33.08
C SER A 385 23.19 36.93 34.20
N TYR A 386 23.61 36.42 35.36
CA TYR A 386 24.04 37.27 36.47
C TYR A 386 25.42 37.88 36.16
N PRO A 387 25.68 39.13 36.57
CA PRO A 387 26.98 39.74 36.38
C PRO A 387 28.06 39.00 37.18
N TYR A 388 29.28 39.00 36.66
CA TYR A 388 30.44 38.41 37.31
C TYR A 388 30.72 39.06 38.68
N THR A 389 30.96 38.25 39.71
CA THR A 389 31.07 38.69 41.11
C THR A 389 32.47 39.22 41.49
N GLY A 390 33.49 39.04 40.64
CA GLY A 390 34.86 39.46 40.93
C GLY A 390 35.76 38.42 41.60
N PHE A 391 35.23 37.23 41.91
CA PHE A 391 35.98 36.14 42.53
C PHE A 391 36.24 35.01 41.52
N GLY A 392 37.40 34.35 41.61
CA GLY A 392 37.76 33.28 40.67
C GLY A 392 37.93 33.76 39.22
N SER A 393 37.84 32.87 38.25
CA SER A 393 37.79 33.27 36.83
C SER A 393 36.35 33.53 36.38
N GLU A 394 36.17 34.31 35.31
CA GLU A 394 34.84 34.59 34.75
C GLU A 394 34.17 33.33 34.22
N GLU A 395 34.95 32.45 33.61
CA GLU A 395 34.50 31.15 33.09
C GLU A 395 33.99 30.25 34.24
N ASP A 396 34.68 30.23 35.38
CA ASP A 396 34.35 29.42 36.54
C ASP A 396 33.11 29.95 37.29
N SER A 397 33.05 31.25 37.50
CA SER A 397 31.87 31.92 38.07
C SER A 397 30.63 31.74 37.20
N LEU A 398 30.76 31.85 35.87
CA LEU A 398 29.66 31.61 34.95
C LEU A 398 29.18 30.15 35.05
N ASN A 399 30.08 29.18 35.14
CA ASN A 399 29.71 27.77 35.30
C ASN A 399 28.94 27.50 36.60
N SER A 400 29.30 28.19 37.69
CA SER A 400 28.55 28.13 38.95
C SER A 400 27.10 28.60 38.80
N THR A 401 26.81 29.57 37.92
CA THR A 401 25.42 30.00 37.65
C THR A 401 24.64 29.08 36.72
N LYS A 402 25.33 28.25 35.90
CA LYS A 402 24.70 27.37 34.90
C LYS A 402 24.14 26.09 35.52
N LYS A 403 24.82 25.52 36.52
CA LYS A 403 24.48 24.22 37.13
C LYS A 403 24.46 24.35 38.65
N LEU A 404 23.57 23.58 39.30
CA LEU A 404 23.50 23.52 40.76
C LEU A 404 24.80 22.97 41.39
N LEU A 405 25.41 21.97 40.76
CA LEU A 405 26.73 21.47 41.11
C LEU A 405 27.75 22.07 40.14
N PRO A 406 28.69 22.91 40.61
CA PRO A 406 29.66 23.54 39.74
C PRO A 406 30.61 22.48 39.16
N GLU A 407 30.78 22.53 37.85
CA GLU A 407 31.75 21.70 37.14
C GLU A 407 32.99 22.53 36.79
N PRO A 408 34.20 21.95 36.88
CA PRO A 408 35.41 22.65 36.47
C PRO A 408 35.33 23.03 34.99
N VAL A 409 35.83 24.21 34.67
CA VAL A 409 35.89 24.70 33.29
C VAL A 409 36.72 23.74 32.43
N LYS A 410 36.13 23.29 31.32
CA LYS A 410 36.80 22.41 30.36
C LYS A 410 37.65 23.28 29.43
N LYS A 411 38.96 22.99 29.37
CA LYS A 411 39.88 23.62 28.41
C LYS A 411 39.74 22.97 27.03
N ASP A 412 40.07 23.71 25.99
CA ASP A 412 40.06 23.20 24.61
C ASP A 412 41.24 22.24 24.37
N PHE A 413 41.05 20.98 24.78
CA PHE A 413 42.09 19.95 24.69
C PHE A 413 42.61 19.73 23.26
N ASN A 414 41.76 19.84 22.25
CA ASN A 414 42.18 19.68 20.84
C ASN A 414 43.17 20.77 20.42
N LYS A 415 42.91 22.02 20.84
CA LYS A 415 43.79 23.15 20.58
C LYS A 415 45.09 23.02 21.37
N PHE A 416 44.98 22.63 22.64
CA PHE A 416 46.14 22.35 23.48
C PHE A 416 47.04 21.28 22.85
N MET A 417 46.50 20.10 22.49
CA MET A 417 47.27 18.99 21.90
C MET A 417 47.84 19.33 20.51
N GLY A 418 47.09 20.06 19.68
CA GLY A 418 47.53 20.43 18.33
C GLY A 418 48.70 21.41 18.32
N PHE A 419 48.69 22.36 19.26
CA PHE A 419 49.74 23.38 19.38
C PHE A 419 50.71 23.12 20.54
N ASP A 420 50.65 21.95 21.19
CA ASP A 420 51.58 21.57 22.24
C ASP A 420 53.01 21.41 21.70
N ARG A 421 53.99 21.43 22.59
CA ARG A 421 55.41 21.30 22.26
C ARG A 421 55.71 19.90 21.71
N GLN A 422 55.97 19.81 20.41
CA GLN A 422 56.42 18.58 19.76
C GLN A 422 57.96 18.55 19.74
N GLY A 423 58.55 17.92 20.75
CA GLY A 423 60.01 17.83 20.88
C GLY A 423 60.68 19.17 21.15
N LEU A 424 61.50 19.65 20.20
CA LEU A 424 62.18 20.96 20.28
C LEU A 424 61.40 22.09 19.59
N GLU A 425 60.34 21.79 18.84
CA GLU A 425 59.52 22.80 18.17
C GLU A 425 58.46 23.34 19.14
N SER A 426 58.58 24.62 19.50
CA SER A 426 57.60 25.34 20.31
C SER A 426 56.69 26.19 19.43
N ASN A 427 55.37 25.95 19.45
CA ASN A 427 54.41 26.72 18.67
C ASN A 427 54.05 28.06 19.35
N VAL A 428 55.06 28.93 19.45
CA VAL A 428 54.97 30.24 20.13
C VAL A 428 55.27 31.33 19.12
N LEU A 429 54.35 32.28 18.99
CA LEU A 429 54.54 33.46 18.15
C LEU A 429 55.30 34.52 18.95
N ARG A 430 56.46 34.95 18.47
CA ARG A 430 57.29 35.95 19.14
C ARG A 430 57.38 37.21 18.31
N PHE A 431 57.10 38.34 18.96
CA PHE A 431 57.04 39.66 18.36
C PHE A 431 57.96 40.62 19.09
N MET A 432 58.66 41.46 18.35
CA MET A 432 59.44 42.56 18.89
C MET A 432 58.55 43.79 19.01
N ALA A 433 58.53 44.38 20.20
CA ALA A 433 57.70 45.53 20.50
C ALA A 433 58.48 46.62 21.23
N GLN A 434 58.04 47.86 21.05
CA GLN A 434 58.48 49.03 21.81
C GLN A 434 57.27 49.63 22.53
N ILE A 435 57.50 50.22 23.69
CA ILE A 435 56.44 50.91 24.42
C ILE A 435 56.25 52.32 23.85
N ILE A 436 55.01 52.70 23.60
CA ILE A 436 54.65 54.04 23.13
C ILE A 436 54.50 54.92 24.37
N THR A 437 55.50 55.75 24.64
CA THR A 437 55.50 56.68 25.77
C THR A 437 56.22 57.98 25.39
N LYS A 438 55.95 59.04 26.15
CA LYS A 438 56.63 60.34 25.99
C LYS A 438 58.03 60.34 26.62
N ASP A 439 58.30 59.39 27.51
CA ASP A 439 59.59 59.28 28.21
C ASP A 439 60.65 58.64 27.28
N PRO A 440 61.74 59.34 26.93
CA PRO A 440 62.70 58.87 25.93
C PRO A 440 63.43 57.59 26.36
N ILE A 441 63.76 57.47 27.66
CA ILE A 441 64.43 56.28 28.22
C ILE A 441 63.54 55.04 28.11
N GLN A 442 62.23 55.20 28.29
CA GLN A 442 61.27 54.11 28.20
C GLN A 442 60.97 53.75 26.75
N ALA A 443 60.88 54.74 25.86
CA ALA A 443 60.64 54.54 24.43
C ALA A 443 61.76 53.73 23.75
N GLU A 444 63.00 53.80 24.23
CA GLU A 444 64.14 53.02 23.72
C GLU A 444 64.14 51.54 24.17
N ARG A 445 63.31 51.17 25.16
CA ARG A 445 63.23 49.79 25.67
C ARG A 445 62.58 48.88 24.64
N ARG A 446 63.20 47.71 24.44
CA ARG A 446 62.71 46.68 23.52
C ARG A 446 62.12 45.54 24.32
N PHE A 447 61.00 45.02 23.87
CA PHE A 447 60.28 43.92 24.51
C PHE A 447 60.03 42.81 23.50
N VAL A 448 60.07 41.58 23.98
CA VAL A 448 59.67 40.38 23.24
C VAL A 448 58.31 39.94 23.78
N ILE A 449 57.27 40.10 22.97
CA ILE A 449 55.92 39.60 23.26
C ILE A 449 55.84 38.17 22.71
N SER A 450 55.65 37.20 23.58
CA SER A 450 55.46 35.80 23.23
C SER A 450 53.99 35.41 23.43
N TYR A 451 53.31 35.05 22.36
CA TYR A 451 51.95 34.54 22.33
C TYR A 451 51.95 33.02 22.17
N PHE A 452 51.33 32.31 23.12
CA PHE A 452 51.26 30.85 23.13
C PHE A 452 49.95 30.37 22.51
N LEU A 453 50.03 29.69 21.36
CA LEU A 453 48.84 29.21 20.62
C LEU A 453 48.07 28.10 21.34
N ALA A 454 48.72 27.36 22.24
CA ALA A 454 48.10 26.25 22.95
C ALA A 454 47.04 26.69 23.98
N ASP A 455 47.21 27.85 24.61
CA ASP A 455 46.36 28.33 25.71
C ASP A 455 45.99 29.82 25.65
N ASP A 456 46.35 30.51 24.57
CA ASP A 456 46.09 31.95 24.32
C ASP A 456 46.65 32.87 25.42
N THR A 457 47.78 32.45 26.01
CA THR A 457 48.48 33.25 27.02
C THR A 457 49.57 34.10 26.39
N ILE A 458 49.88 35.22 27.04
CA ILE A 458 50.88 36.19 26.60
C ILE A 458 51.93 36.36 27.70
N ASN A 459 53.19 36.36 27.30
CA ASN A 459 54.35 36.65 28.14
C ASN A 459 55.14 37.80 27.50
N ILE A 460 55.55 38.80 28.28
CA ILE A 460 56.36 39.91 27.78
C ILE A 460 57.71 39.88 28.49
N HIS A 461 58.79 39.79 27.73
CA HIS A 461 60.14 39.70 28.25
C HIS A 461 61.03 40.79 27.66
N GLU A 462 61.71 41.53 28.52
CA GLU A 462 62.74 42.51 28.14
C GLU A 462 64.11 41.83 28.11
N PRO A 463 64.78 41.75 26.94
CA PRO A 463 66.13 41.22 26.84
C PRO A 463 67.12 42.12 27.60
N PRO A 464 68.05 41.54 28.38
CA PRO A 464 69.03 42.31 29.14
C PRO A 464 70.02 43.02 28.22
N THR A 465 70.13 44.34 28.36
CA THR A 465 71.06 45.18 27.60
C THR A 465 72.24 45.59 28.50
N ARG A 466 73.48 45.40 28.02
CA ARG A 466 74.67 45.81 28.78
C ARG A 466 74.72 47.34 28.84
N ASN A 467 75.06 47.89 30.00
CA ASN A 467 75.29 49.32 30.24
C ASN A 467 74.05 50.23 30.08
N SER A 468 72.82 49.69 30.07
CA SER A 468 71.58 50.47 30.01
C SER A 468 71.11 51.02 31.37
N GLY A 469 71.62 50.46 32.48
CA GLY A 469 71.18 50.81 33.83
C GLY A 469 69.78 50.30 34.21
N ILE A 470 69.14 49.50 33.35
CA ILE A 470 67.83 48.87 33.59
C ILE A 470 68.03 47.36 33.62
N ASP A 471 67.57 46.72 34.70
CA ASP A 471 67.57 45.27 34.80
C ASP A 471 66.52 44.69 33.84
N GLY A 472 66.98 43.95 32.82
CA GLY A 472 66.10 43.19 31.93
C GLY A 472 65.47 42.00 32.63
N GLY A 473 64.38 41.47 32.06
CA GLY A 473 63.68 40.31 32.62
C GLY A 473 62.22 40.22 32.18
N LYS A 474 61.40 39.47 32.94
CA LYS A 474 59.97 39.34 32.65
C LYS A 474 59.25 40.65 32.99
N PHE A 475 58.69 41.31 31.98
CA PHE A 475 57.84 42.48 32.13
C PHE A 475 56.39 42.10 32.45
N LEU A 476 55.90 41.02 31.82
CA LEU A 476 54.59 40.43 32.10
C LEU A 476 54.74 38.90 32.16
N GLU A 477 54.43 38.31 33.30
CA GLU A 477 54.39 36.85 33.43
C GLU A 477 53.27 36.25 32.56
N ARG A 478 53.49 35.02 32.06
CA ARG A 478 52.58 34.28 31.17
C ARG A 478 51.16 34.21 31.76
N GLN A 479 50.23 34.93 31.16
CA GLN A 479 48.82 34.92 31.54
C GLN A 479 47.90 35.30 30.38
N LYS A 480 46.60 35.04 30.50
CA LYS A 480 45.60 35.56 29.55
C LYS A 480 45.37 37.05 29.82
N VAL A 481 45.42 37.87 28.79
CA VAL A 481 45.28 39.34 28.89
C VAL A 481 43.97 39.77 28.24
N LYS A 482 43.17 40.56 28.96
CA LYS A 482 41.92 41.14 28.45
C LYS A 482 42.19 42.33 27.54
N LYS A 483 41.32 42.56 26.56
CA LYS A 483 41.35 43.80 25.77
C LYS A 483 40.99 45.00 26.66
N SER A 484 41.53 46.17 26.30
CA SER A 484 41.29 47.42 27.02
C SER A 484 39.82 47.89 26.91
N ASN A 485 39.37 48.74 27.83
CA ASN A 485 38.04 49.38 27.87
C ASN A 485 36.82 48.49 28.17
N GLN A 486 37.00 47.34 28.82
CA GLN A 486 35.89 46.48 29.24
C GLN A 486 35.41 46.78 30.67
N PRO A 487 34.10 46.60 30.98
CA PRO A 487 33.59 46.80 32.32
C PRO A 487 34.18 45.79 33.29
N ARG A 488 34.46 46.22 34.53
CA ARG A 488 35.11 45.40 35.56
C ARG A 488 34.29 44.16 35.96
N TYR A 489 32.97 44.26 35.89
CA TYR A 489 32.02 43.19 36.23
C TYR A 489 31.08 42.95 35.04
N PRO A 490 31.52 42.21 34.01
CA PRO A 490 30.74 42.03 32.80
C PRO A 490 29.60 41.03 33.02
N LEU A 491 28.53 41.18 32.22
CA LEU A 491 27.40 40.23 32.14
C LEU A 491 27.72 38.99 31.29
N GLN A 492 28.74 39.13 30.43
CA GLN A 492 29.27 38.12 29.52
C GLN A 492 30.78 37.97 29.76
N ILE A 493 31.40 36.95 29.19
CA ILE A 493 32.85 36.74 29.34
C ILE A 493 33.60 37.87 28.62
N SER A 494 34.62 38.42 29.28
CA SER A 494 35.54 39.43 28.74
C SER A 494 36.21 38.95 27.46
N GLU A 495 36.43 39.85 26.48
CA GLU A 495 37.21 39.49 25.30
C GLU A 495 38.71 39.54 25.63
N TYR A 496 39.40 38.45 25.31
CA TYR A 496 40.85 38.31 25.47
C TYR A 496 41.57 38.59 24.15
N PHE A 497 42.85 38.95 24.24
CA PHE A 497 43.70 39.06 23.05
C PHE A 497 43.88 37.69 22.40
N GLY A 498 43.62 37.62 21.10
CA GLY A 498 43.85 36.44 20.27
C GLY A 498 45.09 36.58 19.39
N GLY A 499 45.51 35.50 18.75
CA GLY A 499 46.66 35.48 17.85
C GLY A 499 46.53 36.48 16.68
N THR A 500 45.30 36.75 16.23
CA THR A 500 45.01 37.71 15.15
C THR A 500 45.27 39.17 15.51
N ASP A 501 45.29 39.49 16.81
CA ASP A 501 45.55 40.85 17.27
C ASP A 501 47.06 41.20 17.23
N PHE A 502 47.93 40.20 17.08
CA PHE A 502 49.38 40.36 17.03
C PHE A 502 49.91 40.24 15.59
N TYR A 503 50.33 41.37 15.03
CA TYR A 503 50.99 41.46 13.73
C TYR A 503 51.92 42.67 13.69
N VAL A 504 52.87 42.68 12.75
CA VAL A 504 53.82 43.79 12.62
C VAL A 504 53.10 45.07 12.16
N GLY A 505 53.31 46.17 12.88
CA GLY A 505 52.59 47.43 12.72
C GLY A 505 51.39 47.59 13.66
N ALA A 506 51.00 46.55 14.41
CA ALA A 506 49.91 46.63 15.38
C ALA A 506 50.26 47.49 16.60
N ARG A 507 49.25 48.19 17.12
CA ARG A 507 49.30 48.87 18.43
C ARG A 507 48.43 48.12 19.42
N VAL A 508 49.03 47.56 20.46
CA VAL A 508 48.36 46.68 21.41
C VAL A 508 48.44 47.28 22.81
N ASN A 509 47.29 47.57 23.43
CA ASN A 509 47.22 48.03 24.81
C ASN A 509 47.15 46.83 25.77
N ILE A 510 48.23 46.56 26.48
CA ILE A 510 48.33 45.45 27.44
C ILE A 510 48.47 46.02 28.84
N ASN A 511 47.47 45.78 29.70
CA ASN A 511 47.44 46.26 31.09
C ASN A 511 47.70 47.77 31.24
N GLY A 512 47.24 48.58 30.27
CA GLY A 512 47.41 50.04 30.26
C GLY A 512 48.71 50.54 29.62
N PHE A 513 49.60 49.65 29.16
CA PHE A 513 50.78 50.01 28.38
C PHE A 513 50.52 49.78 26.90
N ASP A 514 50.75 50.82 26.09
CA ASP A 514 50.64 50.73 24.64
C ASP A 514 51.95 50.22 24.04
N PHE A 515 51.90 49.07 23.39
CA PHE A 515 53.02 48.49 22.67
C PHE A 515 52.83 48.66 21.16
N TYR A 516 53.87 49.12 20.48
CA TYR A 516 53.98 49.08 19.02
C TYR A 516 54.81 47.87 18.62
N ILE A 517 54.21 46.94 17.89
CA ILE A 517 54.89 45.77 17.36
C ILE A 517 55.59 46.17 16.07
N TYR A 518 56.91 46.09 16.03
CA TYR A 518 57.70 46.55 14.88
C TYR A 518 58.38 45.39 14.12
N ASP A 519 58.47 44.19 14.70
CA ASP A 519 59.01 43.01 14.01
C ASP A 519 58.45 41.70 14.60
N ALA A 520 58.65 40.57 13.92
CA ALA A 520 58.31 39.24 14.38
C ALA A 520 59.36 38.18 14.02
N ASP A 521 59.37 37.08 14.76
CA ASP A 521 60.28 35.96 14.53
C ASP A 521 59.96 35.23 13.20
N GLU A 522 60.94 34.56 12.63
CA GLU A 522 60.84 33.84 11.35
C GLU A 522 59.81 32.72 11.39
N TYR A 523 59.73 32.05 12.54
CA TYR A 523 58.70 31.07 12.81
C TYR A 523 57.30 31.69 12.75
N ALA A 524 57.11 32.88 13.34
CA ALA A 524 55.82 33.55 13.39
C ALA A 524 55.31 33.91 12.00
N PHE A 525 56.15 34.49 11.14
CA PHE A 525 55.78 34.77 9.75
C PHE A 525 55.40 33.49 8.98
N LYS A 526 56.23 32.45 9.04
CA LYS A 526 55.96 31.19 8.34
C LYS A 526 54.64 30.54 8.79
N LEU A 527 54.37 30.57 10.09
CA LEU A 527 53.14 30.01 10.63
C LEU A 527 51.92 30.82 10.18
N MET A 528 51.96 32.15 10.28
CA MET A 528 50.86 33.02 9.86
C MET A 528 50.59 32.96 8.35
N GLU A 529 51.64 32.81 7.53
CA GLU A 529 51.53 32.59 6.08
C GLU A 529 50.91 31.21 5.75
N LYS A 530 51.35 30.16 6.45
CA LYS A 530 50.80 28.80 6.31
C LYS A 530 49.33 28.74 6.71
N GLU A 531 48.97 29.41 7.81
CA GLU A 531 47.61 29.52 8.32
C GLU A 531 46.93 30.83 7.88
N SER A 532 47.10 31.20 6.60
CA SER A 532 46.58 32.44 6.00
C SER A 532 45.04 32.61 6.05
N TYR A 533 44.27 31.56 6.36
CA TYR A 533 42.84 31.67 6.66
C TYR A 533 42.59 32.30 8.03
N LEU A 534 43.40 31.95 9.04
CA LEU A 534 43.26 32.45 10.40
C LEU A 534 43.86 33.86 10.53
N PHE A 535 44.90 34.18 9.75
CA PHE A 535 45.60 35.46 9.77
C PHE A 535 45.42 36.23 8.45
N PRO A 536 44.38 37.09 8.34
CA PRO A 536 44.13 37.85 7.11
C PRO A 536 45.30 38.72 6.65
N VAL A 537 46.06 39.26 7.60
CA VAL A 537 47.24 40.12 7.34
C VAL A 537 48.41 39.38 6.67
N SER A 538 48.43 38.04 6.71
CA SER A 538 49.45 37.21 6.05
C SER A 538 48.91 36.50 4.81
N ASN A 539 47.68 36.82 4.39
CA ASN A 539 47.06 36.21 3.22
C ASN A 539 47.50 36.92 1.94
N GLN A 540 48.41 36.28 1.21
CA GLN A 540 49.02 36.83 -0.01
C GLN A 540 47.97 37.28 -1.03
N ARG A 541 46.86 36.53 -1.21
CA ARG A 541 45.83 36.88 -2.21
C ARG A 541 45.06 38.15 -1.81
N LEU A 542 44.63 38.23 -0.55
CA LEU A 542 43.92 39.41 -0.05
C LEU A 542 44.81 40.66 -0.10
N VAL A 543 46.09 40.51 0.24
CA VAL A 543 47.06 41.61 0.20
C VAL A 543 47.30 42.05 -1.24
N LEU A 544 47.47 41.12 -2.20
CA LEU A 544 47.59 41.44 -3.62
C LEU A 544 46.33 42.10 -4.20
N GLU A 545 45.13 41.69 -3.77
CA GLU A 545 43.88 42.32 -4.20
C GLU A 545 43.76 43.77 -3.69
N LYS A 546 44.08 44.01 -2.41
CA LYS A 546 44.12 45.37 -1.83
C LYS A 546 45.12 46.26 -2.58
N LEU A 547 46.31 45.72 -2.85
CA LEU A 547 47.37 46.41 -3.57
C LEU A 547 46.95 46.70 -5.02
N ARG A 548 46.35 45.72 -5.70
CA ARG A 548 45.83 45.86 -7.07
C ARG A 548 44.81 47.00 -7.18
N GLN A 549 43.82 47.04 -6.29
CA GLN A 549 42.79 48.09 -6.29
C GLN A 549 43.40 49.50 -6.20
N PHE A 550 44.49 49.65 -5.45
CA PHE A 550 45.16 50.94 -5.30
C PHE A 550 46.07 51.28 -6.49
N LEU A 551 46.91 50.34 -6.93
CA LEU A 551 47.85 50.60 -8.03
C LEU A 551 47.17 50.75 -9.39
N THR A 552 46.00 50.15 -9.62
CA THR A 552 45.22 50.39 -10.87
C THR A 552 44.74 51.84 -10.99
N ASN A 553 44.63 52.58 -9.87
CA ASN A 553 44.16 53.95 -9.86
C ASN A 553 45.29 54.99 -9.97
N ASN A 554 46.56 54.58 -9.80
CA ASN A 554 47.73 55.46 -9.82
C ASN A 554 48.76 54.96 -10.86
N SER A 555 48.66 55.43 -12.10
CA SER A 555 49.57 55.05 -13.20
C SER A 555 51.04 55.40 -12.95
N ASP A 556 51.32 56.37 -12.07
CA ASP A 556 52.67 56.85 -11.78
C ASP A 556 53.46 55.92 -10.85
N SER A 557 52.81 54.92 -10.23
CA SER A 557 53.47 54.02 -9.28
C SER A 557 54.49 53.09 -9.95
N VAL A 558 54.23 52.63 -11.18
CA VAL A 558 55.15 51.74 -11.92
C VAL A 558 56.46 52.46 -12.25
N ALA A 559 56.38 53.74 -12.60
CA ALA A 559 57.55 54.58 -12.87
C ALA A 559 58.45 54.76 -11.62
N GLN A 560 57.89 54.72 -10.40
CA GLN A 560 58.68 54.80 -9.16
C GLN A 560 59.47 53.51 -8.88
N PHE A 561 58.93 52.33 -9.25
CA PHE A 561 59.69 51.08 -9.20
C PHE A 561 60.85 51.09 -10.19
N GLU A 562 60.68 51.68 -11.37
CA GLU A 562 61.74 51.82 -12.39
C GLU A 562 62.83 52.83 -11.98
N GLN A 563 62.46 53.95 -11.33
CA GLN A 563 63.42 54.93 -10.83
C GLN A 563 64.40 54.36 -9.79
N HIS A 564 63.93 53.39 -9.00
CA HIS A 564 64.74 52.72 -7.98
C HIS A 564 65.50 51.48 -8.48
N ASP A 565 65.34 51.08 -9.75
CA ASP A 565 66.17 50.09 -10.44
C ASP A 565 66.80 50.67 -11.73
N PRO A 566 67.86 51.52 -11.61
CA PRO A 566 68.50 52.16 -12.76
C PRO A 566 69.11 51.19 -13.78
N HIS A 567 69.29 49.93 -13.39
CA HIS A 567 69.87 48.88 -14.23
C HIS A 567 68.83 47.93 -14.82
N HIS A 568 67.52 48.12 -14.54
CA HIS A 568 66.42 47.27 -14.98
C HIS A 568 66.69 45.77 -14.76
N LYS A 569 67.24 45.42 -13.59
CA LYS A 569 67.51 44.03 -13.20
C LYS A 569 66.22 43.28 -12.87
N GLY A 570 65.13 43.99 -12.57
CA GLY A 570 63.83 43.42 -12.22
C GLY A 570 63.75 42.91 -10.78
N TYR A 571 64.78 43.19 -9.97
CA TYR A 571 64.86 42.91 -8.54
C TYR A 571 65.68 43.98 -7.81
N PHE A 572 65.35 44.25 -6.54
CA PHE A 572 66.17 45.08 -5.65
C PHE A 572 66.06 44.60 -4.19
N GLY A 573 66.86 45.15 -3.28
CA GLY A 573 66.96 44.67 -1.89
C GLY A 573 65.71 44.92 -1.05
N PHE A 574 65.57 44.17 0.05
CA PHE A 574 64.45 44.29 0.99
C PHE A 574 64.23 45.71 1.52
N GLU A 575 65.28 46.43 1.91
CA GLU A 575 65.15 47.78 2.50
C GLU A 575 64.59 48.79 1.49
N THR A 576 65.06 48.72 0.24
CA THR A 576 64.56 49.53 -0.87
C THR A 576 63.10 49.22 -1.19
N PHE A 577 62.70 47.95 -1.15
CA PHE A 577 61.31 47.53 -1.34
C PHE A 577 60.39 48.00 -0.23
N TYR A 578 60.79 47.79 1.02
CA TYR A 578 60.00 48.17 2.16
C TYR A 578 59.78 49.69 2.21
N CYS A 579 60.84 50.49 2.00
CA CYS A 579 60.72 51.95 1.97
C CYS A 579 59.81 52.44 0.84
N LEU A 580 59.97 51.89 -0.37
CA LEU A 580 59.14 52.25 -1.52
C LEU A 580 57.67 51.89 -1.28
N MET A 581 57.39 50.66 -0.82
CA MET A 581 56.04 50.21 -0.52
C MET A 581 55.39 50.99 0.62
N LYS A 582 56.16 51.38 1.64
CA LYS A 582 55.68 52.22 2.74
C LYS A 582 55.36 53.63 2.29
N ASN A 583 56.16 54.22 1.40
CA ASN A 583 55.90 55.54 0.82
C ASN A 583 54.66 55.54 -0.09
N LEU A 584 54.50 54.51 -0.93
CA LEU A 584 53.40 54.40 -1.88
C LEU A 584 52.07 53.99 -1.21
N VAL A 585 52.10 52.99 -0.33
CA VAL A 585 50.91 52.25 0.12
C VAL A 585 50.82 52.17 1.65
N GLY A 586 51.69 52.84 2.41
CA GLY A 586 51.72 52.76 3.88
C GLY A 586 50.48 53.30 4.61
N HIS A 587 49.54 53.93 3.89
CA HIS A 587 48.24 54.33 4.42
C HIS A 587 47.13 53.27 4.19
N ILE A 588 47.38 52.26 3.36
CA ILE A 588 46.42 51.21 2.98
C ILE A 588 46.89 49.84 3.45
N LEU A 589 48.17 49.52 3.26
CA LEU A 589 48.76 48.26 3.69
C LEU A 589 49.46 48.45 5.03
N VAL A 590 49.25 47.46 5.89
CA VAL A 590 49.92 47.35 7.19
C VAL A 590 51.34 46.84 6.99
N ASP A 591 52.28 47.22 7.88
CA ASP A 591 53.68 46.79 7.82
C ASP A 591 53.84 45.27 7.64
N HIS A 592 53.03 44.46 8.34
CA HIS A 592 53.02 42.99 8.20
C HIS A 592 52.66 42.53 6.78
N GLU A 593 51.70 43.17 6.12
CA GLU A 593 51.25 42.81 4.78
C GLU A 593 52.35 43.09 3.73
N ILE A 594 53.08 44.20 3.90
CA ILE A 594 54.24 44.55 3.06
C ILE A 594 55.35 43.50 3.22
N ILE A 595 55.62 43.08 4.46
CA ILE A 595 56.63 42.06 4.76
C ILE A 595 56.23 40.70 4.17
N THR A 596 54.95 40.32 4.25
CA THR A 596 54.44 39.08 3.64
C THR A 596 54.64 39.08 2.12
N LEU A 597 54.39 40.20 1.43
CA LEU A 597 54.66 40.31 -0.01
C LEU A 597 56.16 40.22 -0.31
N ALA A 598 56.98 40.94 0.46
CA ALA A 598 58.43 40.92 0.31
C ALA A 598 59.00 39.49 0.45
N ARG A 599 58.46 38.71 1.38
CA ARG A 599 58.84 37.31 1.62
C ARG A 599 58.35 36.37 0.52
N TYR A 600 57.16 36.60 -0.02
CA TYR A 600 56.61 35.80 -1.11
C TYR A 600 57.43 35.92 -2.40
N TYR A 601 57.86 37.13 -2.74
CA TYR A 601 58.67 37.43 -3.93
C TYR A 601 60.19 37.45 -3.66
N ALA A 602 60.65 36.93 -2.53
CA ALA A 602 62.07 36.83 -2.21
C ALA A 602 62.76 35.74 -3.05
N GLN A 603 63.92 36.07 -3.64
CA GLN A 603 64.71 35.16 -4.46
C GLN A 603 65.30 34.02 -3.59
N LYS A 604 64.95 32.76 -3.91
CA LYS A 604 65.44 31.58 -3.18
C LYS A 604 66.79 31.12 -3.74
N SER A 605 67.89 31.41 -3.05
CA SER A 605 69.20 30.85 -3.42
C SER A 605 69.31 29.39 -2.95
N PHE A 606 69.17 28.42 -3.86
CA PHE A 606 69.60 27.04 -3.57
C PHE A 606 71.12 26.95 -3.79
N LYS A 607 71.91 26.80 -2.72
CA LYS A 607 73.30 26.34 -2.85
C LYS A 607 73.26 24.85 -3.24
N GLU A 608 73.68 24.51 -4.45
CA GLU A 608 73.78 23.11 -4.89
C GLU A 608 74.87 22.39 -4.07
N HIS A 609 74.51 21.28 -3.42
CA HIS A 609 75.46 20.45 -2.66
C HIS A 609 75.93 19.27 -3.53
N ASP A 610 77.23 19.00 -3.51
CA ASP A 610 77.88 17.93 -4.29
C ASP A 610 77.40 16.52 -3.85
N ILE A 611 77.27 15.57 -4.78
CA ILE A 611 76.70 14.22 -4.55
C ILE A 611 77.49 13.47 -3.47
N TYR A 612 78.82 13.59 -3.50
CA TYR A 612 79.70 12.95 -2.51
C TYR A 612 79.50 13.47 -1.09
N SER A 613 79.11 14.75 -0.95
CA SER A 613 78.78 15.34 0.37
C SER A 613 77.50 14.73 0.95
N VAL A 614 76.48 14.52 0.12
CA VAL A 614 75.20 13.92 0.51
C VAL A 614 75.38 12.45 0.89
N VAL A 615 76.18 11.70 0.12
CA VAL A 615 76.51 10.30 0.42
C VAL A 615 77.31 10.20 1.72
N GLY A 616 78.29 11.10 1.94
CA GLY A 616 79.05 11.13 3.20
C GLY A 616 78.18 11.34 4.44
N VAL A 617 77.17 12.22 4.35
CA VAL A 617 76.19 12.45 5.44
C VAL A 617 75.29 11.22 5.64
N ALA A 618 74.85 10.58 4.55
CA ALA A 618 74.05 9.35 4.62
C ALA A 618 74.83 8.19 5.28
N GLN A 619 76.09 7.98 4.89
CA GLN A 619 76.96 6.98 5.50
C GLN A 619 77.23 7.27 6.99
N GLU A 620 77.40 8.53 7.39
CA GLU A 620 77.54 8.87 8.82
C GLU A 620 76.28 8.52 9.63
N HIS A 621 75.10 8.75 9.04
CA HIS A 621 73.83 8.41 9.68
C HIS A 621 73.70 6.89 9.85
N LEU A 622 74.00 6.11 8.80
CA LEU A 622 74.00 4.65 8.86
C LEU A 622 75.02 4.10 9.87
N ARG A 623 76.20 4.70 9.94
CA ARG A 623 77.24 4.36 10.92
C ARG A 623 76.79 4.65 12.36
N LYS A 624 76.14 5.79 12.61
CA LYS A 624 75.59 6.12 13.95
C LYS A 624 74.49 5.15 14.38
N HIS A 625 73.74 4.60 13.43
CA HIS A 625 72.69 3.61 13.67
C HIS A 625 73.18 2.15 13.58
N ASN A 626 74.48 1.90 13.41
CA ASN A 626 75.07 0.56 13.24
C ASN A 626 74.35 -0.31 12.19
N TYR A 627 73.88 0.30 11.10
CA TYR A 627 73.12 -0.43 10.08
C TYR A 627 74.05 -1.12 9.08
N GLU A 628 73.97 -2.46 9.02
CA GLU A 628 74.82 -3.31 8.16
C GLU A 628 73.99 -4.25 7.25
N HIS A 629 72.66 -4.21 7.32
CA HIS A 629 71.77 -5.16 6.62
C HIS A 629 71.54 -4.78 5.15
N LEU A 630 72.61 -4.80 4.33
CA LEU A 630 72.55 -4.49 2.89
C LEU A 630 72.21 -5.71 2.01
N LEU A 631 72.42 -6.95 2.51
CA LEU A 631 72.10 -8.18 1.79
C LEU A 631 70.58 -8.34 1.50
N PRO A 632 69.66 -8.13 2.46
CA PRO A 632 68.23 -8.20 2.19
C PRO A 632 67.76 -7.09 1.24
N LEU A 633 68.39 -5.92 1.29
CA LEU A 633 68.12 -4.81 0.37
C LEU A 633 68.54 -5.18 -1.05
N LYS A 634 69.72 -5.77 -1.22
CA LYS A 634 70.21 -6.28 -2.51
C LYS A 634 69.29 -7.36 -3.09
N GLU A 635 68.86 -8.33 -2.29
CA GLU A 635 67.91 -9.35 -2.73
C GLU A 635 66.56 -8.77 -3.15
N ASN A 636 66.06 -7.76 -2.45
CA ASN A 636 64.80 -7.10 -2.76
C ASN A 636 64.89 -6.30 -4.07
N LEU A 637 65.99 -5.58 -4.28
CA LEU A 637 66.28 -4.88 -5.53
C LEU A 637 66.39 -5.87 -6.71
N ILE A 638 67.11 -6.98 -6.55
CA ILE A 638 67.23 -8.02 -7.59
C ILE A 638 65.87 -8.68 -7.90
N LYS A 639 65.03 -8.91 -6.89
CA LYS A 639 63.67 -9.46 -7.09
C LYS A 639 62.76 -8.52 -7.89
N ARG A 640 62.95 -7.20 -7.74
CA ARG A 640 62.16 -6.19 -8.46
C ARG A 640 62.67 -5.94 -9.86
N ASP A 641 63.95 -6.19 -10.11
CA ASP A 641 64.56 -6.16 -11.44
C ASP A 641 64.17 -7.42 -12.25
N ARG A 642 62.96 -7.41 -12.80
CA ARG A 642 62.42 -8.51 -13.63
C ARG A 642 63.27 -8.80 -14.86
N ASN A 643 63.95 -7.78 -15.40
CA ASN A 643 64.75 -7.88 -16.62
C ASN A 643 66.21 -8.25 -16.35
N ARG A 644 66.63 -8.28 -15.07
CA ARG A 644 68.00 -8.52 -14.61
C ARG A 644 69.03 -7.61 -15.28
N ASN A 645 68.65 -6.37 -15.56
CA ASN A 645 69.49 -5.41 -16.26
C ASN A 645 70.26 -4.46 -15.33
N GLY A 646 70.14 -4.63 -14.01
CA GLY A 646 70.87 -3.81 -13.03
C GLY A 646 70.24 -2.44 -12.74
N ARG A 647 69.09 -2.13 -13.36
CA ARG A 647 68.47 -0.79 -13.35
C ARG A 647 67.02 -0.84 -12.87
N LEU A 648 66.65 0.09 -12.00
CA LEU A 648 65.28 0.22 -11.48
C LEU A 648 64.84 1.69 -11.48
N PRO A 649 63.55 1.98 -11.72
CA PRO A 649 63.00 3.32 -11.54
C PRO A 649 63.25 3.86 -10.12
N ALA A 650 63.47 5.17 -9.98
CA ALA A 650 63.78 5.81 -8.70
C ALA A 650 62.76 5.49 -7.58
N GLU A 651 61.47 5.41 -7.93
CA GLU A 651 60.41 5.06 -6.98
C GLU A 651 60.47 3.59 -6.53
N GLU A 652 60.82 2.65 -7.41
CA GLU A 652 60.96 1.23 -7.04
C GLU A 652 62.12 1.01 -6.07
N VAL A 653 63.23 1.73 -6.29
CA VAL A 653 64.38 1.74 -5.38
C VAL A 653 64.01 2.35 -4.04
N ARG A 654 63.25 3.45 -4.03
CA ARG A 654 62.74 4.08 -2.80
C ARG A 654 61.89 3.11 -1.98
N ILE A 655 60.94 2.42 -2.62
CA ILE A 655 60.09 1.43 -1.96
C ILE A 655 60.96 0.28 -1.42
N ALA A 656 62.03 -0.10 -2.13
CA ALA A 656 62.91 -1.19 -1.70
C ALA A 656 63.67 -0.81 -0.43
N ILE A 657 64.27 0.40 -0.41
CA ILE A 657 64.99 0.94 0.76
C ILE A 657 64.06 1.06 1.97
N ARG A 658 62.83 1.58 1.77
CA ARG A 658 61.84 1.67 2.85
C ARG A 658 61.40 0.29 3.37
N SER A 659 61.22 -0.69 2.48
CA SER A 659 60.77 -2.03 2.90
C SER A 659 61.79 -2.76 3.79
N VAL A 660 63.08 -2.43 3.68
CA VAL A 660 64.15 -3.01 4.51
C VAL A 660 64.47 -2.14 5.74
N HIS A 661 63.75 -1.03 5.93
CA HIS A 661 63.89 -0.14 7.10
C HIS A 661 65.31 0.42 7.26
N VAL A 662 65.93 0.85 6.16
CA VAL A 662 67.22 1.54 6.22
C VAL A 662 67.06 2.85 7.02
N PRO A 663 67.87 3.09 8.07
CA PRO A 663 67.70 4.21 9.00
C PRO A 663 68.28 5.51 8.40
N LEU A 664 67.64 5.99 7.34
CA LEU A 664 67.90 7.29 6.73
C LEU A 664 66.66 8.19 6.84
N PRO A 665 66.83 9.49 7.18
CA PRO A 665 65.73 10.44 7.13
C PRO A 665 65.17 10.56 5.70
N ASP A 666 63.85 10.70 5.57
CA ASP A 666 63.17 10.74 4.27
C ASP A 666 63.68 11.86 3.35
N TYR A 667 64.02 13.03 3.90
CA TYR A 667 64.59 14.11 3.10
C TYR A 667 65.95 13.72 2.51
N LEU A 668 66.81 13.07 3.31
CA LEU A 668 68.16 12.67 2.92
C LEU A 668 68.11 11.54 1.89
N LEU A 669 67.18 10.58 2.09
CA LEU A 669 66.91 9.51 1.15
C LEU A 669 66.41 10.06 -0.20
N ASN A 670 65.47 10.99 -0.19
CA ASN A 670 64.95 11.60 -1.43
C ASN A 670 66.03 12.41 -2.14
N THR A 671 66.85 13.19 -1.42
CA THR A 671 67.97 13.92 -2.03
C THR A 671 68.99 12.98 -2.64
N LEU A 672 69.27 11.85 -2.00
CA LEU A 672 70.22 10.85 -2.49
C LEU A 672 69.68 10.14 -3.74
N ILE A 673 68.42 9.68 -3.71
CA ILE A 673 67.76 9.02 -4.84
C ILE A 673 67.67 9.97 -6.04
N ASN A 674 67.20 11.21 -5.86
CA ASN A 674 67.05 12.17 -6.95
C ASN A 674 68.39 12.53 -7.61
N ARG A 675 69.47 12.59 -6.83
CA ARG A 675 70.82 12.89 -7.35
C ARG A 675 71.46 11.70 -8.07
N MET A 676 71.10 10.48 -7.69
CA MET A 676 71.59 9.25 -8.33
C MET A 676 70.69 8.78 -9.49
N THR A 677 69.61 9.51 -9.78
CA THR A 677 68.72 9.25 -10.91
C THR A 677 69.33 9.79 -12.19
N GLN A 678 69.49 8.91 -13.19
CA GLN A 678 69.98 9.28 -14.53
C GLN A 678 68.87 9.99 -15.33
N GLU A 679 69.22 10.61 -16.47
CA GLU A 679 68.27 11.36 -17.32
C GLU A 679 67.05 10.54 -17.76
N ASP A 680 67.19 9.20 -17.82
CA ASP A 680 66.14 8.24 -18.17
C ASP A 680 65.18 7.93 -16.99
N GLY A 681 65.36 8.54 -15.81
CA GLY A 681 64.54 8.31 -14.61
C GLY A 681 64.80 6.98 -13.88
N CYS A 682 65.77 6.19 -14.35
CA CYS A 682 66.23 4.96 -13.73
C CYS A 682 67.49 5.16 -12.90
N ILE A 683 67.70 4.30 -11.92
CA ILE A 683 68.89 4.24 -11.08
C ILE A 683 69.53 2.86 -11.21
N GLU A 684 70.86 2.83 -11.35
CA GLU A 684 71.65 1.63 -11.19
C GLU A 684 71.71 1.27 -9.71
N TYR A 685 70.98 0.22 -9.31
CA TYR A 685 70.79 -0.06 -7.87
C TYR A 685 72.08 -0.53 -7.19
N ASN A 686 73.09 -0.98 -7.96
CA ASN A 686 74.42 -1.26 -7.43
C ASN A 686 75.13 0.02 -6.96
N ASP A 687 74.92 1.16 -7.61
CA ASP A 687 75.53 2.43 -7.21
C ASP A 687 74.96 2.91 -5.88
N ILE A 688 73.65 2.77 -5.68
CA ILE A 688 73.01 3.05 -4.39
C ILE A 688 73.48 2.10 -3.31
N LEU A 689 73.60 0.80 -3.60
CA LEU A 689 74.13 -0.17 -2.63
C LEU A 689 75.57 0.18 -2.22
N ASN A 690 76.40 0.61 -3.18
CA ASN A 690 77.75 1.07 -2.93
C ASN A 690 77.78 2.37 -2.12
N ALA A 691 76.93 3.35 -2.45
CA ALA A 691 76.83 4.62 -1.73
C ALA A 691 76.39 4.41 -0.27
N LEU A 692 75.53 3.43 0.01
CA LEU A 692 75.08 3.11 1.37
C LEU A 692 76.05 2.22 2.15
N ASN A 693 77.03 1.59 1.49
CA ASN A 693 77.99 0.66 2.09
C ASN A 693 79.16 1.39 2.75
N TRP A 694 78.92 1.91 3.95
CA TRP A 694 79.92 2.66 4.71
C TRP A 694 81.08 1.81 5.27
N ARG A 695 80.99 0.47 5.25
CA ARG A 695 82.01 -0.46 5.79
C ARG A 695 83.04 -0.87 4.74
N GLU A 696 82.59 -1.17 3.52
CA GLU A 696 83.46 -1.59 2.43
C GLU A 696 83.85 -0.42 1.51
N LEU A 697 83.03 0.64 1.43
CA LEU A 697 83.27 1.85 0.61
C LEU A 697 83.04 3.17 1.40
N PRO A 698 83.85 3.46 2.43
CA PRO A 698 83.71 4.69 3.22
C PRO A 698 84.15 5.93 2.42
N ILE A 699 83.27 6.93 2.31
CA ILE A 699 83.61 8.25 1.77
C ILE A 699 84.03 9.17 2.91
N SER A 700 85.16 9.87 2.75
CA SER A 700 85.64 10.84 3.74
C SER A 700 84.72 12.05 3.82
N LYS A 701 84.58 12.61 5.02
CA LYS A 701 83.72 13.78 5.23
C LYS A 701 84.18 14.95 4.34
N PRO A 702 83.26 15.74 3.75
CA PRO A 702 83.64 17.07 3.30
C PRO A 702 84.18 17.84 4.52
N THR A 703 85.43 18.29 4.44
CA THR A 703 86.00 19.17 5.46
C THR A 703 85.24 20.50 5.36
N PRO A 704 84.65 21.02 6.44
CA PRO A 704 84.03 22.34 6.40
C PRO A 704 85.14 23.35 6.10
N THR A 705 85.07 23.96 4.92
CA THR A 705 85.86 25.16 4.66
C THR A 705 85.18 26.28 5.46
N ASN A 706 85.86 26.71 6.52
CA ASN A 706 85.47 27.72 7.52
C ASN A 706 84.67 27.19 8.73
N GLU A 707 85.29 27.29 9.90
CA GLU A 707 84.71 27.04 11.24
C GLU A 707 83.61 28.05 11.64
N HIS A 708 83.07 28.81 10.68
CA HIS A 708 81.90 29.67 10.86
C HIS A 708 80.63 29.17 10.15
N GLU A 709 80.70 28.07 9.38
CA GLU A 709 79.54 27.52 8.67
C GLU A 709 79.05 26.17 9.24
N GLN A 710 79.64 25.70 10.35
CA GLN A 710 79.21 24.46 11.02
C GLN A 710 77.95 24.60 11.86
N ASP A 711 77.46 25.83 12.05
CA ASP A 711 76.20 26.10 12.76
C ASP A 711 74.98 26.14 11.81
N ASP A 712 75.12 26.25 10.48
CA ASP A 712 73.97 26.57 9.63
C ASP A 712 73.02 25.40 9.29
N PHE A 713 73.43 24.15 9.50
CA PHE A 713 72.53 22.98 9.37
C PHE A 713 71.99 22.48 10.73
N ALA A 714 72.46 23.04 11.84
CA ALA A 714 72.03 22.70 13.19
C ALA A 714 71.45 23.90 13.98
N SER A 715 71.52 25.13 13.45
CA SER A 715 71.07 26.37 14.12
C SER A 715 69.55 26.54 14.24
N THR A 716 68.75 25.67 13.64
CA THR A 716 67.31 25.60 13.93
C THR A 716 66.99 24.95 15.29
N ARG A 717 67.99 24.50 16.05
CA ARG A 717 67.78 23.55 17.17
C ARG A 717 67.87 24.13 18.58
N ARG A 718 67.97 25.45 18.76
CA ARG A 718 67.74 26.14 20.05
C ARG A 718 67.10 27.51 19.82
N THR A 719 65.78 27.52 19.67
CA THR A 719 64.97 28.73 19.42
C THR A 719 64.66 29.55 20.67
N ASP A 720 65.20 29.22 21.84
CA ASP A 720 64.80 29.85 23.11
C ASP A 720 65.68 31.05 23.53
N ASP A 721 66.71 31.39 22.76
CA ASP A 721 67.60 32.52 23.04
C ASP A 721 67.15 33.81 22.31
N PRO A 722 66.87 34.93 23.05
CA PRO A 722 66.49 36.22 22.46
C PRO A 722 67.49 36.78 21.44
N LYS A 723 68.75 36.33 21.50
CA LYS A 723 69.84 36.74 20.58
C LYS A 723 69.69 36.19 19.16
N MET A 724 68.84 35.19 18.94
CA MET A 724 68.58 34.62 17.61
C MET A 724 67.63 35.48 16.77
N LEU A 725 66.73 36.27 17.39
CA LEU A 725 65.82 37.18 16.68
C LEU A 725 66.57 38.31 15.95
N ASP A 726 67.65 38.83 16.53
CA ASP A 726 68.47 39.86 15.87
C ASP A 726 69.27 39.31 14.66
N LYS A 727 69.52 37.98 14.61
CA LYS A 727 70.17 37.33 13.47
C LYS A 727 69.21 37.09 12.31
N THR A 728 67.99 36.62 12.57
CA THR A 728 66.97 36.35 11.55
C THR A 728 66.51 37.65 10.85
N THR A 729 66.46 38.76 11.59
CA THR A 729 66.18 40.09 11.02
C THR A 729 67.29 40.58 10.07
N HIS A 730 68.56 40.29 10.37
CA HIS A 730 69.69 40.57 9.48
C HIS A 730 69.69 39.67 8.22
N GLU A 731 69.21 38.44 8.32
CA GLU A 731 69.07 37.53 7.18
C GLU A 731 67.99 37.99 6.20
N ARG A 732 66.83 38.47 6.68
CA ARG A 732 65.77 39.03 5.82
C ARG A 732 66.24 40.21 4.98
N LYS A 733 67.15 41.02 5.53
CA LYS A 733 67.73 42.19 4.83
C LYS A 733 68.70 41.83 3.71
N LYS A 734 69.08 40.54 3.55
CA LYS A 734 70.02 40.08 2.52
C LYS A 734 69.35 39.57 1.24
N PHE A 735 68.03 39.38 1.21
CA PHE A 735 67.34 38.86 0.03
C PHE A 735 67.02 39.96 -1.00
N ASN A 736 67.16 39.59 -2.28
CA ASN A 736 66.63 40.37 -3.40
C ASN A 736 65.15 39.99 -3.62
N ILE A 737 64.32 40.99 -3.91
CA ILE A 737 62.89 40.83 -4.15
C ILE A 737 62.61 41.06 -5.62
N GLU A 738 61.99 40.07 -6.28
CA GLU A 738 61.65 40.08 -7.70
C GLU A 738 60.39 40.92 -7.94
N TYR A 739 60.51 42.26 -7.83
CA TYR A 739 59.39 43.19 -7.99
C TYR A 739 58.77 43.14 -9.40
N SER A 740 59.54 42.76 -10.41
CA SER A 740 59.05 42.59 -11.79
C SER A 740 57.96 41.51 -11.90
N ILE A 741 58.13 40.38 -11.20
CA ILE A 741 57.13 39.29 -11.16
C ILE A 741 55.90 39.75 -10.36
N MET A 742 56.10 40.50 -9.28
CA MET A 742 54.98 41.12 -8.54
C MET A 742 54.15 42.05 -9.44
N LEU A 743 54.79 42.92 -10.22
CA LEU A 743 54.08 43.83 -11.14
C LEU A 743 53.36 43.07 -12.27
N GLN A 744 53.94 41.97 -12.74
CA GLN A 744 53.31 41.07 -13.70
C GLN A 744 52.05 40.40 -13.13
N ASP A 745 52.11 39.88 -11.90
CA ASP A 745 50.98 39.27 -11.20
C ASP A 745 49.84 40.27 -10.94
N LEU A 746 50.16 41.56 -10.84
CA LEU A 746 49.20 42.66 -10.69
C LEU A 746 48.60 43.13 -12.02
N GLY A 747 49.12 42.67 -13.17
CA GLY A 747 48.63 43.01 -14.50
C GLY A 747 49.10 44.37 -15.03
N LEU A 748 50.20 44.91 -14.53
CA LEU A 748 50.78 46.19 -14.93
C LEU A 748 52.01 45.93 -15.85
N ASN A 749 51.88 46.17 -17.17
CA ASN A 749 52.92 45.85 -18.16
C ASN A 749 54.04 46.90 -18.21
N MET A 750 55.30 46.44 -18.30
CA MET A 750 56.50 47.24 -18.60
C MET A 750 56.55 47.59 -20.10
N SER A 751 56.82 48.85 -20.46
CA SER A 751 57.03 49.27 -21.85
C SER A 751 58.52 49.28 -22.22
N HIS A 752 58.95 48.46 -23.19
CA HIS A 752 60.21 48.71 -23.92
C HIS A 752 60.02 48.54 -25.44
N PRO A 753 60.55 49.48 -26.27
CA PRO A 753 60.53 49.41 -27.73
C PRO A 753 61.77 48.70 -28.32
N LEU A 754 61.58 48.16 -29.52
CA LEU A 754 62.51 47.36 -30.33
C LEU A 754 63.58 48.18 -31.10
N SER A 755 64.66 47.46 -31.49
CA SER A 755 65.54 47.62 -32.69
C SER A 755 66.85 48.42 -32.48
N THR A 756 68.05 48.17 -33.03
CA THR A 756 68.70 47.18 -33.96
C THR A 756 70.24 47.47 -33.92
N LEU A 757 71.25 46.62 -34.25
CA LEU A 757 71.73 46.23 -35.61
C LEU A 757 73.12 45.53 -35.56
N GLY A 758 73.36 44.64 -36.54
CA GLY A 758 74.67 44.29 -37.14
C GLY A 758 74.98 42.78 -37.15
N THR A 759 75.27 42.06 -38.25
CA THR A 759 75.47 42.34 -39.68
C THR A 759 75.35 41.02 -40.47
N SER A 760 75.11 41.15 -41.77
CA SER A 760 74.82 40.16 -42.84
C SER A 760 75.81 39.00 -43.05
N SER A 761 75.27 37.78 -43.27
CA SER A 761 75.43 36.94 -44.48
C SER A 761 74.93 35.52 -44.19
N ASN A 762 74.07 34.97 -45.07
CA ASN A 762 73.85 33.55 -45.40
C ASN A 762 72.36 33.23 -45.63
N CYS A 763 71.83 33.68 -46.78
CA CYS A 763 70.45 33.38 -47.22
C CYS A 763 70.20 31.89 -47.53
N ASP A 764 71.24 31.05 -47.61
CA ASP A 764 71.07 29.63 -47.90
C ASP A 764 70.94 28.77 -46.62
N GLU A 765 71.58 29.17 -45.50
CA GLU A 765 71.50 28.45 -44.22
C GLU A 765 70.16 28.68 -43.48
N GLU A 766 69.51 29.84 -43.66
CA GLU A 766 68.21 30.10 -43.04
C GLU A 766 67.08 29.29 -43.66
N MET A 767 67.13 29.00 -44.96
CA MET A 767 66.11 28.19 -45.61
C MET A 767 66.18 26.73 -45.14
N GLU A 768 67.40 26.17 -45.02
CA GLU A 768 67.64 24.84 -44.45
C GLU A 768 67.27 24.76 -42.96
N ARG A 769 67.70 25.73 -42.13
CA ARG A 769 67.32 25.77 -40.70
C ARG A 769 65.82 25.96 -40.50
N LYS A 770 65.12 26.64 -41.41
CA LYS A 770 63.66 26.82 -41.34
C LYS A 770 62.93 25.54 -41.78
N LEU A 771 63.45 24.82 -42.77
CA LEU A 771 62.95 23.51 -43.17
C LEU A 771 63.22 22.43 -42.11
N GLU A 772 64.39 22.45 -41.47
CA GLU A 772 64.73 21.59 -40.34
C GLU A 772 63.93 21.94 -39.09
N ARG A 773 63.74 23.22 -38.75
CA ARG A 773 62.84 23.62 -37.65
C ARG A 773 61.40 23.24 -37.96
N GLN A 774 60.94 23.33 -39.20
CA GLN A 774 59.60 22.88 -39.60
C GLN A 774 59.47 21.35 -39.56
N ARG A 775 60.51 20.59 -39.92
CA ARG A 775 60.54 19.12 -39.75
C ARG A 775 60.60 18.72 -38.28
N ALA A 776 61.51 19.30 -37.51
CA ALA A 776 61.66 19.05 -36.07
C ALA A 776 60.40 19.43 -35.30
N THR A 777 59.74 20.55 -35.64
CA THR A 777 58.45 20.90 -35.02
C THR A 777 57.31 19.99 -35.49
N ARG A 778 57.29 19.55 -36.74
CA ARG A 778 56.31 18.53 -37.20
C ARG A 778 56.53 17.18 -36.53
N GLU A 779 57.76 16.71 -36.44
CA GLU A 779 58.14 15.45 -35.78
C GLU A 779 57.88 15.53 -34.29
N PHE A 780 58.19 16.65 -33.63
CA PHE A 780 57.84 16.90 -32.24
C PHE A 780 56.33 16.95 -32.02
N ILE A 781 55.56 17.59 -32.92
CA ILE A 781 54.09 17.60 -32.84
C ILE A 781 53.52 16.20 -33.08
N VAL A 782 54.10 15.42 -33.99
CA VAL A 782 53.68 14.04 -34.26
C VAL A 782 54.04 13.12 -33.11
N GLU A 783 55.24 13.19 -32.54
CA GLU A 783 55.63 12.47 -31.33
C GLU A 783 54.81 12.89 -30.12
N PHE A 784 54.53 14.19 -29.96
CA PHE A 784 53.70 14.68 -28.87
C PHE A 784 52.25 14.22 -29.03
N LYS A 785 51.71 14.21 -30.26
CA LYS A 785 50.39 13.62 -30.55
C LYS A 785 50.39 12.11 -30.33
N ARG A 786 51.44 11.40 -30.74
CA ARG A 786 51.58 9.95 -30.53
C ARG A 786 51.68 9.61 -29.04
N LYS A 787 52.53 10.30 -28.27
CA LYS A 787 52.63 10.15 -26.81
C LYS A 787 51.34 10.55 -26.11
N ARG A 788 50.61 11.54 -26.61
CA ARG A 788 49.30 11.92 -26.08
C ARG A 788 48.21 10.91 -26.44
N GLU A 789 48.28 10.27 -27.60
CA GLU A 789 47.40 9.17 -28.00
C GLU A 789 47.72 7.90 -27.24
N GLU A 790 48.99 7.54 -27.07
CA GLU A 790 49.49 6.47 -26.20
C GLU A 790 49.07 6.70 -24.74
N TRP A 791 49.21 7.93 -24.24
CA TRP A 791 48.73 8.28 -22.90
C TRP A 791 47.20 8.17 -22.81
N LYS A 792 46.45 8.62 -23.82
CA LYS A 792 44.99 8.46 -23.87
C LYS A 792 44.56 7.00 -24.00
N THR A 793 45.29 6.16 -24.73
CA THR A 793 44.97 4.73 -24.86
C THR A 793 45.32 3.98 -23.58
N MET A 794 46.45 4.29 -22.93
CA MET A 794 46.82 3.74 -21.62
C MET A 794 45.84 4.16 -20.53
N GLU A 795 45.41 5.43 -20.53
CA GLU A 795 44.42 5.91 -19.58
C GLU A 795 43.03 5.32 -19.86
N ARG A 796 42.67 5.15 -21.14
CA ARG A 796 41.44 4.43 -21.53
C ARG A 796 41.49 2.96 -21.11
N GLN A 797 42.64 2.30 -21.26
CA GLN A 797 42.84 0.91 -20.82
C GLN A 797 42.76 0.78 -19.30
N ARG A 798 43.36 1.71 -18.53
CA ARG A 798 43.16 1.75 -17.07
C ARG A 798 41.70 1.94 -16.69
N MET A 799 41.03 2.90 -17.33
CA MET A 799 39.61 3.16 -17.11
C MET A 799 38.75 1.95 -17.51
N GLU A 800 39.10 1.22 -18.58
CA GLU A 800 38.41 0.00 -18.99
C GLU A 800 38.65 -1.16 -18.02
N GLU A 801 39.87 -1.32 -17.49
CA GLU A 801 40.19 -2.32 -16.47
C GLU A 801 39.51 -2.01 -15.13
N GLU A 802 39.47 -0.74 -14.73
CA GLU A 802 38.77 -0.28 -13.54
C GLU A 802 37.26 -0.44 -13.71
N ASN A 803 36.70 -0.04 -14.86
CA ASN A 803 35.30 -0.28 -15.20
C ASN A 803 34.97 -1.77 -15.29
N ARG A 804 35.91 -2.62 -15.71
CA ARG A 804 35.73 -4.08 -15.73
C ARG A 804 35.69 -4.64 -14.31
N ARG A 805 36.58 -4.18 -13.42
CA ARG A 805 36.53 -4.52 -11.98
C ARG A 805 35.25 -4.05 -11.32
N ILE A 806 34.77 -2.85 -11.66
CA ILE A 806 33.48 -2.32 -11.20
C ILE A 806 32.33 -3.21 -11.70
N LYS A 807 32.35 -3.66 -12.97
CA LYS A 807 31.33 -4.58 -13.51
C LYS A 807 31.38 -5.97 -12.88
N GLU A 808 32.57 -6.51 -12.60
CA GLU A 808 32.73 -7.79 -11.90
C GLU A 808 32.24 -7.69 -10.45
N TYR A 809 32.53 -6.57 -9.78
CA TYR A 809 31.99 -6.27 -8.46
C TYR A 809 30.46 -6.08 -8.47
N ALA A 810 29.91 -5.37 -9.47
CA ALA A 810 28.47 -5.21 -9.64
C ALA A 810 27.77 -6.55 -9.90
N LYS A 811 28.32 -7.42 -10.75
CA LYS A 811 27.80 -8.77 -10.98
C LYS A 811 27.82 -9.63 -9.72
N THR A 812 28.87 -9.54 -8.91
CA THR A 812 28.93 -10.30 -7.64
C THR A 812 27.95 -9.75 -6.60
N GLN A 813 27.67 -8.44 -6.60
CA GLN A 813 26.59 -7.85 -5.80
C GLN A 813 25.20 -8.27 -6.30
N GLU A 814 24.94 -8.23 -7.60
CA GLU A 814 23.68 -8.72 -8.20
C GLU A 814 23.44 -10.20 -7.86
N GLN A 815 24.48 -11.04 -7.92
CA GLN A 815 24.39 -12.44 -7.51
C GLN A 815 24.07 -12.61 -6.02
N ARG A 816 24.63 -11.77 -5.14
CA ARG A 816 24.29 -11.77 -3.71
C ARG A 816 22.86 -11.31 -3.47
N GLU A 817 22.39 -10.31 -4.21
CA GLU A 817 21.00 -9.87 -4.15
C GLU A 817 20.02 -10.92 -4.69
N GLU A 818 20.37 -11.60 -5.79
CA GLU A 818 19.60 -12.72 -6.34
C GLU A 818 19.51 -13.88 -5.35
N ILE A 819 20.61 -14.24 -4.71
CA ILE A 819 20.63 -15.28 -3.65
C ILE A 819 19.77 -14.85 -2.46
N ALA A 820 19.88 -13.60 -2.00
CA ALA A 820 19.06 -13.09 -0.91
C ALA A 820 17.56 -13.03 -1.28
N LYS A 821 17.23 -12.66 -2.53
CA LYS A 821 15.86 -12.69 -3.07
C LYS A 821 15.34 -14.13 -3.18
N ALA A 822 16.18 -15.09 -3.57
CA ALA A 822 15.82 -16.50 -3.64
C ALA A 822 15.59 -17.10 -2.24
N GLU A 823 16.45 -16.80 -1.27
CA GLU A 823 16.25 -17.20 0.13
C GLU A 823 14.98 -16.58 0.74
N LYS A 824 14.69 -15.32 0.41
CA LYS A 824 13.45 -14.66 0.82
C LYS A 824 12.22 -15.32 0.22
N ARG A 825 12.22 -15.61 -1.09
CA ARG A 825 11.14 -16.37 -1.76
C ARG A 825 10.98 -17.77 -1.18
N ALA A 826 12.07 -18.46 -0.83
CA ALA A 826 12.01 -19.77 -0.19
C ALA A 826 11.40 -19.70 1.22
N ARG A 827 11.70 -18.65 2.00
CA ARG A 827 11.06 -18.38 3.30
C ARG A 827 9.57 -18.05 3.16
N GLU A 828 9.19 -17.25 2.16
CA GLU A 828 7.79 -16.94 1.86
C GLU A 828 7.02 -18.21 1.47
N GLN A 829 7.57 -19.05 0.60
CA GLN A 829 6.97 -20.34 0.25
C GLN A 829 6.88 -21.31 1.45
N ALA A 830 7.83 -21.26 2.38
CA ALA A 830 7.76 -22.04 3.62
C ALA A 830 6.67 -21.52 4.56
N LEU A 831 6.53 -20.19 4.68
CA LEU A 831 5.45 -19.54 5.43
C LEU A 831 4.08 -19.86 4.84
N ASP A 832 3.92 -19.83 3.52
CA ASP A 832 2.67 -20.18 2.84
C ASP A 832 2.27 -21.64 3.08
N ARG A 833 3.24 -22.57 3.10
CA ARG A 833 2.99 -23.97 3.46
C ARG A 833 2.52 -24.12 4.89
N VAL A 834 3.15 -23.40 5.83
CA VAL A 834 2.76 -23.40 7.23
C VAL A 834 1.36 -22.78 7.40
N GLN A 835 1.07 -21.68 6.71
CA GLN A 835 -0.25 -21.05 6.70
C GLN A 835 -1.32 -21.97 6.13
N HIS A 836 -1.03 -22.72 5.05
CA HIS A 836 -1.94 -23.70 4.49
C HIS A 836 -2.21 -24.84 5.49
N THR A 837 -1.18 -25.37 6.15
CA THR A 837 -1.37 -26.41 7.19
C THR A 837 -2.14 -25.89 8.39
N LEU A 838 -1.93 -24.65 8.80
CA LEU A 838 -2.65 -24.01 9.90
C LEU A 838 -4.11 -23.71 9.51
N ALA A 839 -4.36 -23.30 8.27
CA ALA A 839 -5.71 -23.09 7.75
C ALA A 839 -6.50 -24.40 7.69
N GLU A 840 -5.86 -25.51 7.29
CA GLU A 840 -6.48 -26.85 7.35
C GLU A 840 -6.75 -27.31 8.78
N GLN A 841 -5.84 -27.02 9.73
CA GLN A 841 -6.06 -27.31 11.15
C GLN A 841 -7.20 -26.47 11.72
N ILE A 842 -7.24 -25.17 11.45
CA ILE A 842 -8.32 -24.28 11.87
C ILE A 842 -9.66 -24.75 11.27
N LYS A 843 -9.66 -25.22 10.03
CA LYS A 843 -10.87 -25.74 9.37
C LYS A 843 -11.36 -27.02 10.06
N ARG A 844 -10.45 -27.97 10.35
CA ARG A 844 -10.78 -29.20 11.10
C ARG A 844 -11.27 -28.89 12.51
N ASP A 845 -10.59 -28.03 13.25
CA ASP A 845 -11.00 -27.61 14.59
C ASP A 845 -12.37 -26.89 14.58
N ARG A 846 -12.68 -26.17 13.50
CA ARG A 846 -13.97 -25.49 13.33
C ARG A 846 -15.08 -26.48 13.01
N GLU A 847 -14.84 -27.44 12.11
CA GLU A 847 -15.76 -28.54 11.81
C GLU A 847 -16.02 -29.37 13.08
N GLU A 848 -15.00 -29.71 13.86
CA GLU A 848 -15.15 -30.42 15.15
C GLU A 848 -15.93 -29.61 16.19
N ARG A 849 -15.75 -28.28 16.26
CA ARG A 849 -16.54 -27.41 17.15
C ARG A 849 -17.99 -27.31 16.70
N GLU A 850 -18.24 -27.17 15.40
CA GLU A 850 -19.60 -27.12 14.84
C GLU A 850 -20.33 -28.46 15.09
N GLU A 851 -19.63 -29.59 14.96
CA GLU A 851 -20.15 -30.91 15.34
C GLU A 851 -20.42 -31.01 16.86
N GLN A 852 -19.52 -30.54 17.71
CA GLN A 852 -19.72 -30.51 19.17
C GLN A 852 -20.87 -29.57 19.59
N GLU A 853 -21.06 -28.45 18.88
CA GLU A 853 -22.16 -27.52 19.11
C GLU A 853 -23.49 -28.10 18.66
N LEU A 854 -23.53 -28.82 17.54
CA LEU A 854 -24.71 -29.56 17.09
C LEU A 854 -25.10 -30.65 18.09
N VAL A 855 -24.13 -31.45 18.56
CA VAL A 855 -24.37 -32.47 19.59
C VAL A 855 -24.83 -31.84 20.91
N ARG A 856 -24.29 -30.68 21.30
CA ARG A 856 -24.78 -29.94 22.47
C ARG A 856 -26.19 -29.40 22.28
N GLN A 857 -26.54 -28.92 21.09
CA GLN A 857 -27.88 -28.42 20.79
C GLN A 857 -28.90 -29.56 20.77
N GLU A 858 -28.54 -30.73 20.21
CA GLU A 858 -29.36 -31.94 20.28
C GLU A 858 -29.55 -32.43 21.71
N LEU A 859 -28.47 -32.51 22.50
CA LEU A 859 -28.54 -32.89 23.91
C LEU A 859 -29.39 -31.89 24.71
N TYR A 860 -29.26 -30.59 24.45
CA TYR A 860 -30.06 -29.55 25.11
C TYR A 860 -31.54 -29.63 24.74
N LEU A 861 -31.87 -29.91 23.46
CA LEU A 861 -33.24 -30.13 23.01
C LEU A 861 -33.83 -31.40 23.62
N GLU A 862 -33.07 -32.49 23.69
CA GLU A 862 -33.48 -33.72 24.37
C GLU A 862 -33.65 -33.52 25.88
N GLU A 863 -32.75 -32.79 26.54
CA GLU A 863 -32.89 -32.43 27.96
C GLU A 863 -34.10 -31.54 28.21
N GLN A 864 -34.38 -30.57 27.33
CA GLN A 864 -35.60 -29.76 27.39
C GLN A 864 -36.85 -30.62 27.18
N GLU A 865 -36.84 -31.54 26.24
CA GLU A 865 -37.98 -32.42 25.94
C GLU A 865 -38.21 -33.44 27.05
N GLN A 866 -37.14 -33.97 27.66
CA GLN A 866 -37.21 -34.82 28.85
C GLN A 866 -37.68 -34.04 30.08
N ALA A 867 -37.25 -32.79 30.25
CA ALA A 867 -37.70 -31.92 31.33
C ALA A 867 -39.17 -31.54 31.17
N MET A 868 -39.64 -31.28 29.94
CA MET A 868 -41.06 -31.05 29.65
C MET A 868 -41.88 -32.31 29.91
N ARG A 869 -41.43 -33.49 29.46
CA ARG A 869 -42.09 -34.78 29.78
C ARG A 869 -42.11 -35.10 31.28
N ARG A 870 -41.05 -34.75 32.02
CA ARG A 870 -41.02 -34.87 33.48
C ARG A 870 -41.97 -33.88 34.15
N ARG A 871 -41.99 -32.61 33.72
CA ARG A 871 -42.95 -31.61 34.20
C ARG A 871 -44.40 -32.02 33.93
N GLU A 872 -44.71 -32.56 32.76
CA GLU A 872 -46.06 -33.06 32.44
C GLU A 872 -46.44 -34.28 33.30
N ARG A 873 -45.49 -35.17 33.58
CA ARG A 873 -45.70 -36.29 34.52
C ARG A 873 -45.87 -35.81 35.95
N ASP A 874 -45.05 -34.87 36.41
CA ASP A 874 -45.10 -34.30 37.76
C ASP A 874 -46.39 -33.48 37.95
N GLU A 875 -46.85 -32.75 36.94
CA GLU A 875 -48.13 -32.06 36.94
C GLU A 875 -49.31 -33.04 36.92
N MET A 876 -49.22 -34.13 36.16
CA MET A 876 -50.22 -35.19 36.20
C MET A 876 -50.24 -35.90 37.55
N GLU A 877 -49.09 -36.24 38.12
CA GLU A 877 -48.96 -36.85 39.44
C GLU A 877 -49.44 -35.89 40.53
N ALA A 878 -49.13 -34.59 40.46
CA ALA A 878 -49.63 -33.58 41.39
C ALA A 878 -51.16 -33.42 41.29
N ARG A 879 -51.73 -33.43 40.07
CA ARG A 879 -53.19 -33.42 39.87
C ARG A 879 -53.85 -34.69 40.38
N ILE A 880 -53.24 -35.85 40.16
CA ILE A 880 -53.74 -37.14 40.68
C ILE A 880 -53.63 -37.17 42.21
N LYS A 881 -52.53 -36.66 42.77
CA LYS A 881 -52.29 -36.61 44.22
C LYS A 881 -53.22 -35.61 44.92
N GLN A 882 -53.43 -34.42 44.36
CA GLN A 882 -54.45 -33.48 44.85
C GLN A 882 -55.86 -34.06 44.74
N ARG A 883 -56.17 -34.80 43.65
CA ARG A 883 -57.48 -35.46 43.50
C ARG A 883 -57.65 -36.59 44.52
N LEU A 884 -56.60 -37.36 44.80
CA LEU A 884 -56.59 -38.44 45.79
C LEU A 884 -56.60 -37.91 47.23
N GLU A 885 -55.93 -36.79 47.52
CA GLU A 885 -56.02 -36.08 48.81
C GLU A 885 -57.41 -35.49 49.01
N LEU A 886 -57.97 -34.79 48.01
CA LEU A 886 -59.35 -34.31 48.07
C LEU A 886 -60.38 -35.46 48.19
N GLN A 887 -60.12 -36.62 47.57
CA GLN A 887 -60.94 -37.82 47.76
C GLN A 887 -60.78 -38.40 49.16
N ARG A 888 -59.55 -38.52 49.67
CA ARG A 888 -59.29 -39.02 51.03
C ARG A 888 -59.86 -38.08 52.09
N GLU A 889 -59.65 -36.78 51.99
CA GLU A 889 -60.23 -35.78 52.90
C GLU A 889 -61.75 -35.80 52.84
N ARG A 890 -62.35 -35.95 51.65
CA ARG A 890 -63.80 -36.10 51.49
C ARG A 890 -64.28 -37.41 52.11
N ASP A 891 -63.58 -38.52 51.90
CA ASP A 891 -63.95 -39.83 52.46
C ASP A 891 -63.77 -39.86 53.98
N GLU A 892 -62.72 -39.24 54.51
CA GLU A 892 -62.49 -39.03 55.94
C GLU A 892 -63.57 -38.12 56.55
N GLN A 893 -63.96 -37.03 55.88
CA GLN A 893 -65.09 -36.20 56.31
C GLN A 893 -66.42 -36.95 56.25
N ILE A 894 -66.63 -37.80 55.24
CA ILE A 894 -67.84 -38.62 55.11
C ILE A 894 -67.84 -39.74 56.17
N GLN A 895 -66.70 -40.35 56.49
CA GLN A 895 -66.59 -41.35 57.54
C GLN A 895 -66.73 -40.72 58.92
N PHE A 896 -66.13 -39.56 59.15
CA PHE A 896 -66.30 -38.80 60.38
C PHE A 896 -67.75 -38.30 60.55
N LYS A 897 -68.40 -37.84 59.47
CA LYS A 897 -69.85 -37.55 59.49
C LYS A 897 -70.68 -38.81 59.68
N ARG A 898 -70.37 -39.94 59.04
CA ARG A 898 -71.12 -41.20 59.23
C ARG A 898 -70.98 -41.73 60.65
N LEU A 899 -69.79 -41.71 61.24
CA LEU A 899 -69.56 -42.12 62.62
C LEU A 899 -70.32 -41.18 63.56
N ARG A 900 -70.22 -39.86 63.35
CA ARG A 900 -70.97 -38.87 64.12
C ARG A 900 -72.49 -38.99 63.93
N ASP A 901 -72.97 -39.30 62.73
CA ASP A 901 -74.40 -39.51 62.43
C ASP A 901 -74.91 -40.85 62.97
N VAL A 902 -74.06 -41.89 63.07
CA VAL A 902 -74.41 -43.16 63.73
C VAL A 902 -74.42 -42.98 65.24
N GLU A 903 -73.49 -42.23 65.80
CA GLU A 903 -73.41 -41.92 67.23
C GLU A 903 -74.57 -41.00 67.64
N ILE A 904 -74.85 -39.95 66.85
CA ILE A 904 -76.05 -39.12 66.98
C ILE A 904 -77.31 -39.95 66.75
N LYS A 905 -77.41 -40.87 65.78
CA LYS A 905 -78.58 -41.74 65.64
C LYS A 905 -78.75 -42.72 66.79
N GLN A 906 -77.68 -43.22 67.39
CA GLN A 906 -77.77 -44.09 68.56
C GLN A 906 -78.16 -43.31 69.82
N GLU A 907 -77.75 -42.05 69.95
CA GLU A 907 -78.21 -41.14 70.99
C GLU A 907 -79.63 -40.63 70.72
N GLU A 908 -79.98 -40.32 69.47
CA GLU A 908 -81.30 -39.90 69.02
C GLU A 908 -82.29 -41.06 69.07
N ASP A 909 -81.95 -42.31 68.79
CA ASP A 909 -82.89 -43.43 68.92
C ASP A 909 -83.14 -43.76 70.39
N LYS A 910 -82.13 -43.62 71.26
CA LYS A 910 -82.31 -43.69 72.72
C LYS A 910 -83.14 -42.52 73.26
N PHE A 911 -82.90 -41.31 72.75
CA PHE A 911 -83.64 -40.11 73.12
C PHE A 911 -85.05 -40.11 72.54
N ARG A 912 -85.26 -40.58 71.31
CA ARG A 912 -86.54 -40.65 70.58
C ARG A 912 -87.40 -41.79 71.09
N GLN A 913 -86.84 -42.90 71.60
CA GLN A 913 -87.60 -43.86 72.41
C GLN A 913 -88.08 -43.22 73.73
N GLN A 914 -87.28 -42.36 74.36
CA GLN A 914 -87.65 -41.65 75.60
C GLN A 914 -88.59 -40.44 75.36
N LEU A 915 -88.48 -39.77 74.20
CA LEU A 915 -89.29 -38.62 73.81
C LEU A 915 -90.58 -39.02 73.10
N MET A 916 -90.65 -40.13 72.34
CA MET A 916 -91.92 -40.62 71.78
C MET A 916 -92.84 -41.15 72.89
N ALA A 917 -92.28 -41.70 73.97
CA ALA A 917 -93.03 -42.02 75.17
C ALA A 917 -93.60 -40.76 75.84
N LYS A 918 -92.90 -39.61 75.76
CA LYS A 918 -93.29 -38.33 76.40
C LYS A 918 -94.15 -37.42 75.51
N PHE A 919 -93.94 -37.44 74.19
CA PHE A 919 -94.74 -36.69 73.21
C PHE A 919 -96.08 -37.34 72.90
N ALA A 920 -96.24 -38.67 73.10
CA ALA A 920 -97.57 -39.27 73.15
C ALA A 920 -98.42 -38.70 74.30
N GLU A 921 -97.77 -38.18 75.35
CA GLU A 921 -98.40 -37.52 76.50
C GLU A 921 -98.65 -36.01 76.25
N ASP A 922 -97.70 -35.32 75.58
CA ASP A 922 -97.68 -33.85 75.42
C ASP A 922 -98.26 -33.31 74.08
N ASP A 923 -98.41 -34.12 73.02
CA ASP A 923 -99.14 -33.75 71.77
C ASP A 923 -100.63 -33.45 72.02
N ARG A 924 -101.10 -33.72 73.24
CA ARG A 924 -102.43 -33.35 73.72
C ARG A 924 -102.61 -31.85 73.99
N ILE A 925 -101.55 -31.01 74.07
CA ILE A 925 -101.69 -29.67 74.70
C ILE A 925 -101.33 -28.42 73.87
N GLU A 926 -100.31 -28.37 73.00
CA GLU A 926 -99.72 -27.04 72.70
C GLU A 926 -99.51 -26.66 71.22
N GLN A 927 -100.44 -27.06 70.34
CA GLN A 927 -100.51 -26.60 68.94
C GLN A 927 -100.82 -25.10 68.76
N MET A 928 -100.87 -24.24 69.80
CA MET A 928 -101.55 -22.95 69.70
C MET A 928 -100.73 -21.65 69.78
N ASN A 929 -99.48 -21.56 70.29
CA ASN A 929 -98.92 -20.22 70.62
C ASN A 929 -97.45 -19.88 70.28
N ALA A 930 -96.72 -20.68 69.49
CA ALA A 930 -95.35 -20.33 69.07
C ALA A 930 -95.27 -19.57 67.71
N GLN A 931 -96.41 -19.27 67.09
CA GLN A 931 -96.50 -18.69 65.74
C GLN A 931 -96.20 -17.18 65.69
N LYS A 932 -96.32 -16.46 66.81
CA LYS A 932 -96.29 -14.97 66.82
C LYS A 932 -94.89 -14.34 66.98
N ARG A 933 -93.90 -15.05 67.54
CA ARG A 933 -92.52 -14.52 67.71
C ARG A 933 -91.58 -14.83 66.54
N ARG A 934 -91.90 -15.85 65.71
CA ARG A 934 -91.17 -16.17 64.47
C ARG A 934 -91.37 -15.12 63.36
N MET A 935 -92.54 -14.46 63.30
CA MET A 935 -92.90 -13.63 62.15
C MET A 935 -92.02 -12.40 61.92
N LYS A 936 -91.56 -11.69 62.96
CA LYS A 936 -90.70 -10.49 62.79
C LYS A 936 -89.23 -10.79 62.48
N GLN A 937 -88.71 -11.96 62.87
CA GLN A 937 -87.35 -12.39 62.51
C GLN A 937 -87.31 -13.04 61.12
N ILE A 938 -88.43 -13.59 60.64
CA ILE A 938 -88.58 -14.15 59.28
C ILE A 938 -88.57 -13.06 58.21
N GLU A 939 -89.09 -11.87 58.49
CA GLU A 939 -89.16 -10.78 57.50
C GLU A 939 -87.78 -10.22 57.12
N HIS A 940 -86.92 -10.00 58.13
CA HIS A 940 -85.54 -9.55 57.91
C HIS A 940 -84.64 -10.61 57.31
N LYS A 941 -84.87 -11.90 57.61
CA LYS A 941 -84.16 -13.02 56.96
C LYS A 941 -84.58 -13.19 55.49
N ARG A 942 -85.87 -13.06 55.19
CA ARG A 942 -86.42 -13.19 53.82
C ARG A 942 -85.89 -12.14 52.84
N ALA A 943 -85.64 -10.91 53.27
CA ALA A 943 -85.12 -9.87 52.36
C ALA A 943 -83.67 -10.14 51.92
N VAL A 944 -82.86 -10.74 52.79
CA VAL A 944 -81.45 -11.09 52.51
C VAL A 944 -81.35 -12.41 51.73
N ASP A 945 -82.18 -13.39 52.06
CA ASP A 945 -82.26 -14.68 51.34
C ASP A 945 -82.83 -14.51 49.92
N ALA A 946 -83.75 -13.57 49.67
CA ALA A 946 -84.29 -13.31 48.32
C ALA A 946 -83.22 -12.82 47.32
N LEU A 947 -82.30 -11.95 47.75
CA LEU A 947 -81.20 -11.45 46.89
C LEU A 947 -80.14 -12.51 46.59
N LEU A 948 -79.94 -13.45 47.52
CA LEU A 948 -79.02 -14.58 47.34
C LEU A 948 -79.64 -15.71 46.49
N ASP A 949 -80.96 -15.89 46.58
CA ASP A 949 -81.71 -16.87 45.80
C ASP A 949 -81.94 -16.45 44.34
N GLU A 950 -82.13 -15.15 44.06
CA GLU A 950 -82.22 -14.63 42.67
C GLU A 950 -80.91 -14.93 41.91
N ARG A 951 -79.77 -14.66 42.56
CA ARG A 951 -78.43 -14.89 41.99
C ARG A 951 -78.09 -16.37 41.82
N ARG A 952 -78.61 -17.23 42.70
CA ARG A 952 -78.46 -18.69 42.59
C ARG A 952 -79.39 -19.27 41.52
N ARG A 953 -80.62 -18.76 41.37
CA ARG A 953 -81.58 -19.19 40.34
C ARG A 953 -81.10 -18.91 38.93
N GLN A 954 -80.51 -17.73 38.66
CA GLN A 954 -79.91 -17.43 37.36
C GLN A 954 -78.82 -18.46 37.00
N MET A 955 -77.91 -18.75 37.95
CA MET A 955 -76.82 -19.71 37.73
C MET A 955 -77.29 -21.16 37.62
N THR A 956 -78.39 -21.56 38.28
CA THR A 956 -78.95 -22.90 38.13
C THR A 956 -79.73 -23.07 36.84
N ILE A 957 -80.43 -22.03 36.37
CA ILE A 957 -81.12 -22.03 35.07
C ILE A 957 -80.11 -22.17 33.92
N ASP A 958 -79.02 -21.39 33.95
CA ASP A 958 -77.98 -21.46 32.92
C ASP A 958 -77.24 -22.81 32.94
N LYS A 959 -76.95 -23.36 34.14
CA LYS A 959 -76.34 -24.69 34.25
C LYS A 959 -77.26 -25.83 33.84
N GLN A 960 -78.56 -25.75 34.13
CA GLN A 960 -79.53 -26.76 33.68
C GLN A 960 -79.75 -26.70 32.17
N ARG A 961 -79.76 -25.50 31.57
CA ARG A 961 -79.86 -25.35 30.11
C ARG A 961 -78.66 -25.95 29.38
N ASP A 962 -77.44 -25.72 29.87
CA ASP A 962 -76.21 -26.30 29.30
C ASP A 962 -76.14 -27.83 29.47
N VAL A 963 -76.68 -28.37 30.58
CA VAL A 963 -76.72 -29.81 30.83
C VAL A 963 -77.81 -30.48 30.00
N ASP A 964 -78.99 -29.88 29.89
CA ASP A 964 -80.09 -30.38 29.06
C ASP A 964 -79.71 -30.34 27.56
N GLU A 965 -79.06 -29.28 27.08
CA GLU A 965 -78.54 -29.21 25.70
C GLU A 965 -77.50 -30.29 25.39
N ARG A 966 -76.65 -30.65 26.36
CA ARG A 966 -75.68 -31.74 26.22
C ARG A 966 -76.33 -33.13 26.27
N ILE A 967 -77.31 -33.33 27.16
CA ILE A 967 -78.05 -34.59 27.26
C ILE A 967 -78.90 -34.82 26.01
N GLU A 968 -79.54 -33.77 25.47
CA GLU A 968 -80.33 -33.85 24.24
C GLU A 968 -79.42 -34.12 23.03
N ALA A 969 -78.25 -33.46 22.95
CA ALA A 969 -77.25 -33.73 21.92
C ALA A 969 -76.70 -35.17 22.00
N GLU A 970 -76.39 -35.67 23.19
CA GLU A 970 -75.94 -37.05 23.39
C GLU A 970 -77.05 -38.07 23.06
N ARG A 971 -78.31 -37.79 23.41
CA ARG A 971 -79.46 -38.64 23.04
C ARG A 971 -79.67 -38.67 21.54
N ILE A 972 -79.63 -37.51 20.87
CA ILE A 972 -79.76 -37.42 19.40
C ILE A 972 -78.61 -38.17 18.72
N GLU A 973 -77.38 -38.06 19.24
CA GLU A 973 -76.22 -38.74 18.68
C GLU A 973 -76.24 -40.25 18.92
N GLN A 974 -76.74 -40.71 20.08
CA GLN A 974 -76.96 -42.13 20.38
C GLN A 974 -78.08 -42.73 19.53
N MET A 975 -79.19 -42.01 19.36
CA MET A 975 -80.30 -42.43 18.49
C MET A 975 -79.85 -42.51 17.03
N ARG A 976 -79.05 -41.55 16.56
CA ARG A 976 -78.46 -41.55 15.21
C ARG A 976 -77.48 -42.72 15.02
N LYS A 977 -76.65 -43.05 16.02
CA LYS A 977 -75.74 -44.20 15.97
C LYS A 977 -76.50 -45.53 15.97
N GLN A 978 -77.59 -45.65 16.74
CA GLN A 978 -78.46 -46.83 16.73
C GLN A 978 -79.14 -47.01 15.38
N ILE A 979 -79.71 -45.95 14.78
CA ILE A 979 -80.33 -46.01 13.45
C ILE A 979 -79.32 -46.42 12.38
N ILE A 980 -78.09 -45.90 12.43
CA ILE A 980 -77.02 -46.27 11.48
C ILE A 980 -76.61 -47.74 11.65
N GLU A 981 -76.52 -48.24 12.88
CA GLU A 981 -76.14 -49.64 13.14
C GLU A 981 -77.29 -50.60 12.76
N GLU A 982 -78.54 -50.21 12.97
CA GLU A 982 -79.73 -50.97 12.54
C GLU A 982 -79.84 -51.05 11.01
N GLU A 983 -79.64 -49.93 10.30
CA GLU A 983 -79.56 -49.92 8.83
C GLU A 983 -78.36 -50.75 8.32
N ARG A 984 -77.20 -50.70 8.99
CA ARG A 984 -76.03 -51.53 8.65
C ARG A 984 -76.33 -53.02 8.80
N ILE A 985 -76.95 -53.45 9.90
CA ILE A 985 -77.31 -54.87 10.14
C ILE A 985 -78.39 -55.32 9.16
N LYS A 986 -79.36 -54.46 8.83
CA LYS A 986 -80.39 -54.71 7.81
C LYS A 986 -79.78 -54.92 6.42
N LEU A 987 -78.87 -54.03 6.00
CA LEU A 987 -78.12 -54.17 4.72
C LEU A 987 -77.27 -55.45 4.69
N LEU A 988 -76.62 -55.80 5.80
CA LEU A 988 -75.90 -57.06 5.92
C LEU A 988 -76.85 -58.26 5.80
N ARG A 989 -78.02 -58.26 6.44
CA ARG A 989 -78.99 -59.36 6.37
C ARG A 989 -79.61 -59.52 4.96
N GLU A 990 -79.90 -58.42 4.27
CA GLU A 990 -80.53 -58.45 2.94
C GLU A 990 -79.56 -58.86 1.82
N HIS A 991 -78.30 -58.42 1.87
CA HIS A 991 -77.34 -58.61 0.78
C HIS A 991 -76.29 -59.70 1.03
N ALA A 992 -75.97 -60.06 2.29
CA ALA A 992 -74.90 -61.03 2.56
C ALA A 992 -75.23 -62.44 2.03
N HIS A 993 -76.49 -62.89 2.15
CA HIS A 993 -76.90 -64.22 1.67
C HIS A 993 -76.87 -64.33 0.13
N ARG A 994 -77.09 -63.22 -0.59
CA ARG A 994 -77.08 -63.16 -2.06
C ARG A 994 -75.69 -63.03 -2.67
N LEU A 995 -74.73 -62.51 -1.91
CA LEU A 995 -73.34 -62.24 -2.34
C LEU A 995 -72.34 -63.25 -1.74
N LEU A 996 -72.82 -64.43 -1.36
CA LEU A 996 -72.04 -65.49 -0.71
C LEU A 996 -70.93 -66.05 -1.63
N GLY A 997 -69.75 -65.42 -1.59
CA GLY A 997 -68.58 -65.77 -2.41
C GLY A 997 -67.84 -64.58 -3.02
N TYR A 998 -68.46 -63.38 -3.05
CA TYR A 998 -67.90 -62.17 -3.68
C TYR A 998 -67.82 -60.98 -2.71
N LEU A 999 -67.77 -61.23 -1.40
CA LEU A 999 -67.66 -60.21 -0.36
C LEU A 999 -66.20 -59.70 -0.21
N PRO A 1000 -65.95 -58.38 -0.24
CA PRO A 1000 -64.63 -57.79 0.02
C PRO A 1000 -64.11 -58.06 1.44
N LYS A 1001 -62.79 -58.11 1.62
CA LYS A 1001 -62.15 -58.22 2.95
C LYS A 1001 -62.53 -56.98 3.80
N GLY A 1002 -63.10 -57.21 4.99
CA GLY A 1002 -63.41 -56.15 5.97
C GLY A 1002 -64.88 -55.75 6.12
N VAL A 1003 -65.81 -56.39 5.38
CA VAL A 1003 -67.27 -56.14 5.50
C VAL A 1003 -67.86 -56.72 6.81
N ILE A 1004 -67.32 -57.84 7.30
CA ILE A 1004 -67.66 -58.45 8.58
C ILE A 1004 -66.58 -58.04 9.59
N ARG A 1005 -66.98 -57.38 10.70
CA ARG A 1005 -66.02 -56.84 11.70
C ARG A 1005 -65.64 -57.87 12.76
N ASP A 1006 -66.64 -58.45 13.44
CA ASP A 1006 -66.45 -59.34 14.59
C ASP A 1006 -67.37 -60.58 14.53
N GLU A 1007 -67.12 -61.60 15.37
CA GLU A 1007 -67.96 -62.82 15.44
C GLU A 1007 -69.44 -62.56 15.74
N LYS A 1008 -69.76 -61.41 16.36
CA LYS A 1008 -71.14 -60.98 16.63
C LYS A 1008 -71.90 -60.64 15.35
N ASP A 1009 -71.22 -60.12 14.31
CA ASP A 1009 -71.86 -59.82 13.01
C ASP A 1009 -72.30 -61.14 12.30
N LEU A 1010 -71.59 -62.25 12.55
CA LEU A 1010 -71.92 -63.57 12.01
C LEU A 1010 -73.15 -64.20 12.67
N ASP A 1011 -73.46 -63.85 13.91
CA ASP A 1011 -74.63 -64.36 14.64
C ASP A 1011 -75.95 -63.78 14.11
N HIS A 1012 -75.94 -62.56 13.55
CA HIS A 1012 -77.12 -61.87 13.03
C HIS A 1012 -77.57 -62.38 11.65
N LEU A 1013 -76.68 -63.11 10.95
CA LEU A 1013 -76.84 -63.64 9.59
C LEU A 1013 -77.32 -65.11 9.55
N GLY A 1014 -77.51 -65.75 10.72
CA GLY A 1014 -78.06 -67.09 10.87
C GLY A 1014 -77.01 -68.21 10.85
N ASN A 1015 -77.34 -69.33 11.50
CA ASN A 1015 -76.43 -70.48 11.65
C ASN A 1015 -76.04 -71.14 10.32
N ASP A 1016 -76.91 -71.08 9.31
CA ASP A 1016 -76.63 -71.64 7.98
C ASP A 1016 -75.53 -70.86 7.24
N PHE A 1017 -75.63 -69.52 7.22
CA PHE A 1017 -74.59 -68.63 6.67
C PHE A 1017 -73.27 -68.78 7.44
N LYS A 1018 -73.33 -68.85 8.78
CA LYS A 1018 -72.17 -69.01 9.65
C LYS A 1018 -71.42 -70.33 9.39
N ASN A 1019 -72.15 -71.41 9.13
CA ASN A 1019 -71.57 -72.71 8.80
C ASN A 1019 -70.98 -72.75 7.39
N GLU A 1020 -71.60 -72.07 6.41
CA GLU A 1020 -71.13 -72.02 5.03
C GLU A 1020 -69.92 -71.08 4.83
N PHE A 1021 -69.92 -69.94 5.54
CA PHE A 1021 -68.80 -69.00 5.61
C PHE A 1021 -67.56 -69.66 6.27
N LYS A 1022 -67.75 -70.41 7.37
CA LYS A 1022 -66.69 -71.19 8.03
C LYS A 1022 -66.21 -72.38 7.18
N ARG A 1023 -67.09 -73.09 6.48
CA ARG A 1023 -66.71 -74.19 5.56
C ARG A 1023 -65.85 -73.71 4.39
N ARG A 1024 -66.13 -72.53 3.81
CA ARG A 1024 -65.36 -72.01 2.67
C ARG A 1024 -64.04 -71.35 3.05
N GLN A 1025 -63.89 -70.79 4.27
CA GLN A 1025 -62.57 -70.35 4.76
C GLN A 1025 -61.56 -71.50 4.86
N VAL A 1026 -62.03 -72.73 5.10
CA VAL A 1026 -61.18 -73.94 5.18
C VAL A 1026 -60.80 -74.48 3.80
N ASN A 1027 -61.49 -74.09 2.71
CA ASN A 1027 -61.27 -74.60 1.35
C ASN A 1027 -60.46 -73.67 0.42
N MET A 1028 -59.78 -72.64 0.97
CA MET A 1028 -58.91 -71.70 0.24
C MET A 1028 -57.41 -72.10 0.27
N GLN A 1029 -57.11 -73.40 0.28
CA GLN A 1029 -55.78 -73.95 0.03
C GLN A 1029 -55.82 -74.89 -1.18
N HIS A 1030 -55.97 -74.35 -2.38
CA HIS A 1030 -55.50 -74.99 -3.61
C HIS A 1030 -55.11 -73.95 -4.66
N PRO A 1031 -53.98 -74.10 -5.37
CA PRO A 1031 -53.44 -73.09 -6.28
C PRO A 1031 -53.94 -73.33 -7.71
N GLY A 1032 -54.32 -72.26 -8.42
CA GLY A 1032 -54.43 -72.31 -9.88
C GLY A 1032 -55.49 -71.38 -10.49
N GLY A 1033 -55.04 -70.57 -11.45
CA GLY A 1033 -55.88 -70.12 -12.57
C GLY A 1033 -56.51 -68.74 -12.43
N TRP A 1034 -55.76 -67.69 -12.78
CA TRP A 1034 -56.31 -66.48 -13.38
C TRP A 1034 -56.15 -66.61 -14.89
N ASP A 1035 -57.26 -66.74 -15.63
CA ASP A 1035 -57.36 -66.36 -17.04
C ASP A 1035 -58.85 -66.21 -17.43
N ASN A 1036 -59.12 -65.15 -18.19
CA ASN A 1036 -60.39 -64.72 -18.81
C ASN A 1036 -61.34 -63.82 -17.98
N LEU A 1037 -61.06 -62.51 -17.98
CA LEU A 1037 -61.79 -61.46 -18.73
C LEU A 1037 -61.28 -60.05 -18.35
#